data_AF-A0A7R9NA94-F1
#
_entry.id   AF-A0A7R9NA94-F1
#
_cell.length_a   1.000
_cell.length_b   1.000
_cell.length_c   1.000
_cell.angle_alpha   90.00
_cell.angle_beta   90.00
_cell.angle_gamma   90.00
#
_symmetry.space_group_name_H-M   'P 1'
#
loop_
_entity.id
_entity.type
_entity.pdbx_description
1 polymer ?
#
loop_
_entity_poly.entity_id
_entity_poly.type
_entity_poly.pdbx_seq_one_letter_code
_entity_poly.pdbx_strand_id
1 'polypeptide(L)'
;MIAESRRCVFRIPVGMTTLAISLLLACAGTAAGATWVVDDDGGVGVDFTTIQAAVDAASPGDTIKVASGTYYENVFVWKRLTLRGLDTGGGIPVVTAGGSGSSIKLSADGITVDGFRTINSGGDWRDAGIRVNSDGNTLINNIASNNDYVGIYLDSSSNNTLINNIASNNNYYGIWLMHSSSNNILTKNTCSNNEDGIRLYYSSNNNLTNNTCSNNDFFGIFLGSLSNYNNLTNNNCSNNYYGIGPYSSSNNNIYLNNFMNNGDDNVHYSSSSNIWNSTEPITYTYNGNTFTNYLGNYWDDYTDIDADNDGIWDHPCPIGSDNDFNPLVDPFGNYLTSVSPKKLLNVPFFSQRDPAWKDKLLDHSPYSVGEYGCALTSVAMVSKYFGFDTDPDRLNTSLTEVGGLDRYGLLHWEKVGIVACGRVRWMGWAGASWDRIDQELSDRNPVIANVSYPTTGYPHHFIVFIGKIDDTYYFLDPYDENEEIREWPLGRLGTYSLENLRIYHGTSSIRITAYSPVDIVVTDPDNLTISKESNEITGASYTEDDINGGDDLDDSIFIPYRKTGDYLITLIPETDASPDEKYTLIISTKTANTTLAENVSISEIPTKPYVFKSTCSDLNSDGEIDMTDVHLLLKHVGDHGDYEWAGDVNCDGVVNMADVILLLNHLNDPGEYDLNCCEGE
;
A
#
# COMPACT_ATOMS: atom_id res chain seq x y z
N MET A 1 17.82 -10.76 -65.47
CA MET A 1 17.63 -10.06 -64.19
C MET A 1 16.22 -9.48 -64.23
N ILE A 2 15.18 -10.31 -64.05
CA ILE A 2 14.38 -10.54 -62.82
C ILE A 2 13.92 -9.20 -62.21
N ALA A 3 12.65 -8.86 -62.03
CA ALA A 3 11.35 -9.38 -62.50
C ALA A 3 10.30 -8.28 -62.25
N GLU A 4 9.45 -7.98 -63.24
CA GLU A 4 8.24 -7.17 -63.06
C GLU A 4 7.05 -8.10 -62.83
N SER A 5 6.34 -7.96 -61.71
CA SER A 5 5.11 -8.68 -61.44
C SER A 5 3.89 -7.93 -62.01
N ARG A 6 3.22 -8.59 -62.95
CA ARG A 6 1.96 -8.16 -63.57
C ARG A 6 0.77 -8.44 -62.66
N ARG A 7 -0.19 -7.51 -62.70
CA ARG A 7 -1.53 -7.59 -62.11
C ARG A 7 -2.31 -8.80 -62.63
N CYS A 8 -3.08 -9.43 -61.74
CA CYS A 8 -4.25 -10.23 -62.09
C CYS A 8 -5.39 -9.88 -61.12
N VAL A 9 -6.57 -9.57 -61.67
CA VAL A 9 -7.80 -9.25 -60.94
C VAL A 9 -8.80 -10.38 -61.19
N PHE A 10 -9.36 -10.96 -60.13
CA PHE A 10 -10.66 -11.66 -60.14
C PHE A 10 -11.39 -11.45 -58.80
N ARG A 11 -12.69 -11.11 -58.88
CA ARG A 11 -13.65 -10.78 -57.81
C ARG A 11 -14.25 -12.03 -57.15
N ILE A 12 -14.52 -12.04 -55.83
CA ILE A 12 -15.73 -12.61 -55.16
C ILE A 12 -15.97 -11.85 -53.79
N PRO A 13 -17.11 -11.95 -53.05
CA PRO A 13 -17.91 -10.80 -52.60
C PRO A 13 -18.03 -10.60 -51.07
N VAL A 14 -18.51 -9.40 -50.70
CA VAL A 14 -19.27 -8.97 -49.49
C VAL A 14 -19.25 -9.87 -48.24
N GLY A 15 -18.74 -9.35 -47.13
CA GLY A 15 -19.02 -9.87 -45.79
C GLY A 15 -18.29 -9.15 -44.66
N MET A 16 -19.04 -8.36 -43.89
CA MET A 16 -18.76 -7.85 -42.53
C MET A 16 -17.56 -6.87 -42.34
N THR A 17 -17.94 -5.63 -42.03
CA THR A 17 -17.10 -4.54 -41.55
C THR A 17 -16.51 -4.86 -40.17
N THR A 18 -15.21 -5.18 -40.12
CA THR A 18 -14.37 -4.90 -38.96
C THR A 18 -13.62 -3.60 -39.23
N LEU A 19 -14.00 -2.54 -38.49
CA LEU A 19 -13.30 -1.27 -38.52
C LEU A 19 -11.96 -1.48 -37.80
N ALA A 20 -10.89 -1.64 -38.56
CA ALA A 20 -9.53 -1.59 -38.04
C ALA A 20 -9.28 -0.16 -37.53
N ILE A 21 -9.34 0.03 -36.21
CA ILE A 21 -8.80 1.22 -35.56
C ILE A 21 -7.27 1.11 -35.72
N SER A 22 -6.74 1.91 -36.63
CA SER A 22 -5.32 2.23 -36.70
C SER A 22 -4.94 2.90 -35.38
N LEU A 23 -4.37 2.11 -34.47
CA LEU A 23 -3.74 2.58 -33.24
C LEU A 23 -2.48 3.36 -33.65
N LEU A 24 -2.64 4.65 -33.93
CA LEU A 24 -1.53 5.58 -33.80
C LEU A 24 -1.16 5.59 -32.31
N LEU A 25 -0.14 4.82 -31.96
CA LEU A 25 0.60 5.01 -30.71
C LEU A 25 1.27 6.38 -30.79
N ALA A 26 0.50 7.43 -30.54
CA ALA A 26 1.05 8.66 -30.02
C ALA A 26 1.42 8.33 -28.58
N CYS A 27 2.70 8.07 -28.32
CA CYS A 27 3.29 8.33 -27.01
C CYS A 27 3.08 9.84 -26.74
N ALA A 28 1.89 10.22 -26.30
CA ALA A 28 1.71 11.42 -25.51
C ALA A 28 2.37 11.08 -24.18
N GLY A 29 3.69 11.26 -24.11
CA GLY A 29 4.34 11.41 -22.82
C GLY A 29 3.56 12.48 -22.08
N THR A 30 3.02 12.14 -20.93
CA THR A 30 2.46 13.12 -20.00
C THR A 30 3.62 14.01 -19.61
N ALA A 31 3.79 15.12 -20.35
CA ALA A 31 4.71 16.17 -19.94
C ALA A 31 4.26 16.60 -18.55
N ALA A 32 5.11 16.40 -17.55
CA ALA A 32 4.86 16.90 -16.20
C ALA A 32 4.59 18.41 -16.31
N GLY A 33 3.47 18.87 -15.77
CA GLY A 33 3.11 20.29 -15.77
C GLY A 33 4.18 21.12 -15.06
N ALA A 34 4.24 22.42 -15.38
CA ALA A 34 5.17 23.33 -14.72
C ALA A 34 4.87 23.41 -13.22
N THR A 35 5.89 23.71 -12.41
CA THR A 35 5.72 23.94 -10.97
C THR A 35 5.89 25.43 -10.67
N TRP A 36 4.95 25.99 -9.92
CA TRP A 36 4.94 27.36 -9.44
C TRP A 36 5.04 27.38 -7.91
N VAL A 37 5.87 28.27 -7.36
CA VAL A 37 6.06 28.42 -5.91
C VAL A 37 5.36 29.68 -5.41
N VAL A 38 4.55 29.53 -4.38
CA VAL A 38 3.81 30.61 -3.72
C VAL A 38 4.25 30.71 -2.26
N ASP A 39 4.60 31.92 -1.84
CA ASP A 39 4.97 32.27 -0.46
C ASP A 39 4.52 33.72 -0.17
N ASP A 40 3.72 33.94 0.87
CA ASP A 40 3.18 35.26 1.22
C ASP A 40 4.26 36.27 1.63
N ASP A 41 5.41 35.80 2.09
CA ASP A 41 6.58 36.63 2.42
C ASP A 41 7.47 36.93 1.20
N GLY A 42 7.25 36.23 0.08
CA GLY A 42 8.08 36.30 -1.12
C GLY A 42 9.51 35.77 -0.89
N GLY A 43 10.43 36.10 -1.81
CA GLY A 43 11.84 35.76 -1.65
C GLY A 43 12.47 35.09 -2.86
N VAL A 44 13.65 34.53 -2.67
CA VAL A 44 14.40 33.86 -3.75
C VAL A 44 13.73 32.53 -4.07
N GLY A 45 13.37 32.33 -5.33
CA GLY A 45 12.72 31.10 -5.79
C GLY A 45 11.20 31.08 -5.61
N VAL A 46 10.59 32.21 -5.20
CA VAL A 46 9.15 32.40 -5.13
C VAL A 46 8.66 33.06 -6.42
N ASP A 47 7.64 32.47 -7.05
CA ASP A 47 7.05 32.99 -8.28
C ASP A 47 5.93 34.00 -8.01
N PHE A 48 5.13 33.75 -6.97
CA PHE A 48 3.98 34.58 -6.59
C PHE A 48 3.83 34.72 -5.07
N THR A 49 3.21 35.82 -4.63
CA THR A 49 2.88 36.03 -3.21
C THR A 49 1.41 35.77 -2.88
N THR A 50 0.59 35.39 -3.86
CA THR A 50 -0.81 34.98 -3.66
C THR A 50 -1.11 33.73 -4.47
N ILE A 51 -2.01 32.89 -3.96
CA ILE A 51 -2.38 31.64 -4.64
C ILE A 51 -3.15 31.97 -5.91
N GLN A 52 -4.04 32.98 -5.87
CA GLN A 52 -4.81 33.36 -7.05
C GLN A 52 -3.90 33.82 -8.21
N ALA A 53 -2.83 34.57 -7.96
CA ALA A 53 -1.93 35.00 -9.03
C ALA A 53 -1.22 33.80 -9.70
N ALA A 54 -0.84 32.79 -8.91
CA ALA A 54 -0.28 31.55 -9.44
C ALA A 54 -1.32 30.77 -10.25
N VAL A 55 -2.57 30.68 -9.76
CA VAL A 55 -3.68 30.07 -10.50
C VAL A 55 -3.87 30.80 -11.82
N ASP A 56 -3.89 32.13 -11.86
CA ASP A 56 -4.08 32.91 -13.08
C ASP A 56 -3.02 32.58 -14.13
N ALA A 57 -1.75 32.48 -13.72
CA ALA A 57 -0.60 32.23 -14.58
C ALA A 57 -0.44 30.78 -15.05
N ALA A 58 -0.84 29.81 -14.22
CA ALA A 58 -0.60 28.39 -14.48
C ALA A 58 -1.35 27.85 -15.71
N SER A 59 -0.76 26.88 -16.41
CA SER A 59 -1.43 26.12 -17.47
C SER A 59 -2.14 24.88 -16.90
N PRO A 60 -3.20 24.36 -17.55
CA PRO A 60 -3.84 23.13 -17.10
C PRO A 60 -2.84 21.97 -17.00
N GLY A 61 -2.81 21.30 -15.84
CA GLY A 61 -1.87 20.24 -15.49
C GLY A 61 -0.67 20.71 -14.65
N ASP A 62 -0.48 22.02 -14.47
CA ASP A 62 0.58 22.56 -13.63
C ASP A 62 0.32 22.29 -12.13
N THR A 63 1.41 22.32 -11.37
CA THR A 63 1.41 22.23 -9.91
C THR A 63 1.74 23.59 -9.29
N ILE A 64 0.97 24.01 -8.30
CA ILE A 64 1.19 25.20 -7.48
C ILE A 64 1.54 24.71 -6.08
N LYS A 65 2.80 24.91 -5.68
CA LYS A 65 3.32 24.61 -4.34
C LYS A 65 3.17 25.86 -3.47
N VAL A 66 2.45 25.75 -2.37
CA VAL A 66 2.15 26.89 -1.48
C VAL A 66 2.83 26.66 -0.13
N ALA A 67 3.76 27.53 0.23
CA ALA A 67 4.50 27.48 1.50
C ALA A 67 3.60 27.85 2.70
N SER A 68 4.05 27.52 3.92
CA SER A 68 3.41 27.96 5.17
C SER A 68 3.20 29.46 5.14
N GLY A 69 2.00 29.91 5.51
CA GLY A 69 1.62 31.32 5.41
C GLY A 69 0.14 31.52 5.66
N THR A 70 -0.30 32.79 5.79
CA THR A 70 -1.72 33.13 5.86
C THR A 70 -2.13 33.96 4.66
N TYR A 71 -2.89 33.33 3.78
CA TYR A 71 -3.35 33.88 2.52
C TYR A 71 -4.77 34.44 2.67
N TYR A 72 -4.88 35.77 2.59
CA TYR A 72 -6.15 36.50 2.70
C TYR A 72 -6.80 36.67 1.33
N GLU A 73 -7.47 35.62 0.86
CA GLU A 73 -8.04 35.58 -0.49
C GLU A 73 -9.22 34.60 -0.61
N ASN A 74 -10.00 34.76 -1.68
CA ASN A 74 -10.96 33.77 -2.16
C ASN A 74 -10.39 33.16 -3.44
N VAL A 75 -9.78 31.99 -3.34
CA VAL A 75 -9.11 31.32 -4.46
C VAL A 75 -10.15 30.66 -5.36
N PHE A 76 -10.19 31.06 -6.63
CA PHE A 76 -11.05 30.47 -7.65
C PHE A 76 -10.20 29.68 -8.65
N VAL A 77 -10.49 28.38 -8.78
CA VAL A 77 -9.74 27.44 -9.62
C VAL A 77 -10.66 26.91 -10.73
N TRP A 78 -10.46 27.41 -11.95
CA TRP A 78 -11.31 27.10 -13.12
C TRP A 78 -10.59 26.30 -14.21
N LYS A 79 -9.45 25.69 -13.86
CA LYS A 79 -8.67 24.83 -14.74
C LYS A 79 -8.04 23.71 -13.94
N ARG A 80 -7.84 22.55 -14.58
CA ARG A 80 -7.22 21.36 -13.99
C ARG A 80 -5.83 21.69 -13.45
N LEU A 81 -5.64 21.72 -12.14
CA LEU A 81 -4.38 22.08 -11.48
C LEU A 81 -4.17 21.20 -10.25
N THR A 82 -2.92 21.10 -9.81
CA THR A 82 -2.60 20.57 -8.48
C THR A 82 -2.21 21.72 -7.57
N LEU A 83 -3.05 22.03 -6.58
CA LEU A 83 -2.68 22.90 -5.46
C LEU A 83 -2.11 22.02 -4.35
N ARG A 84 -0.87 22.27 -3.96
CA ARG A 84 -0.19 21.50 -2.92
C ARG A 84 0.37 22.43 -1.84
N GLY A 85 -0.23 22.38 -0.66
CA GLY A 85 0.27 23.03 0.53
C GLY A 85 1.48 22.30 1.10
N LEU A 86 2.48 23.07 1.52
CA LEU A 86 3.71 22.58 2.12
C LEU A 86 3.84 23.15 3.53
N ASP A 87 4.14 22.29 4.49
CA ASP A 87 4.57 22.74 5.81
C ASP A 87 6.06 23.07 5.75
N THR A 88 6.40 24.35 5.62
CA THR A 88 7.77 24.87 5.61
C THR A 88 8.26 25.28 7.00
N GLY A 89 7.60 24.78 8.07
CA GLY A 89 7.95 25.03 9.47
C GLY A 89 6.94 25.90 10.22
N GLY A 90 5.95 26.47 9.52
CA GLY A 90 4.87 27.28 10.09
C GLY A 90 3.53 26.56 10.22
N GLY A 91 3.46 25.27 9.90
CA GLY A 91 2.20 24.54 9.67
C GLY A 91 1.75 24.64 8.21
N ILE A 92 0.69 23.92 7.83
CA ILE A 92 0.16 23.99 6.47
C ILE A 92 -0.39 25.38 6.11
N PRO A 93 -0.36 25.80 4.83
CA PRO A 93 -0.89 27.10 4.40
C PRO A 93 -2.34 27.31 4.81
N VAL A 94 -2.62 28.50 5.35
CA VAL A 94 -3.96 28.91 5.78
C VAL A 94 -4.56 29.83 4.73
N VAL A 95 -5.72 29.47 4.18
CA VAL A 95 -6.51 30.33 3.30
C VAL A 95 -7.73 30.85 4.07
N THR A 96 -7.82 32.17 4.22
CA THR A 96 -8.90 32.83 4.98
C THR A 96 -9.73 33.75 4.08
N ALA A 97 -11.03 33.51 4.04
CA ALA A 97 -11.99 34.29 3.25
C ALA A 97 -12.53 35.54 3.98
N GLY A 98 -12.10 35.78 5.23
CA GLY A 98 -12.43 37.02 5.96
C GLY A 98 -13.91 37.20 6.30
N GLY A 99 -14.68 36.11 6.37
CA GLY A 99 -16.12 36.10 6.69
C GLY A 99 -17.04 36.32 5.48
N SER A 100 -16.53 36.23 4.25
CA SER A 100 -17.36 36.34 3.04
C SER A 100 -16.85 35.48 1.89
N GLY A 101 -17.74 34.73 1.25
CA GLY A 101 -17.36 33.84 0.15
C GLY A 101 -16.70 32.55 0.63
N SER A 102 -16.34 31.69 -0.32
CA SER A 102 -15.58 30.47 -0.05
C SER A 102 -14.08 30.73 -0.07
N SER A 103 -13.29 30.04 0.78
CA SER A 103 -11.82 30.23 0.79
C SER A 103 -11.17 29.64 -0.46
N ILE A 104 -11.53 28.41 -0.83
CA ILE A 104 -11.11 27.78 -2.09
C ILE A 104 -12.35 27.29 -2.84
N LYS A 105 -12.49 27.66 -4.11
CA LYS A 105 -13.58 27.25 -4.99
C LYS A 105 -13.06 26.55 -6.24
N LEU A 106 -13.51 25.32 -6.46
CA LEU A 106 -13.18 24.50 -7.63
C LEU A 106 -14.33 24.55 -8.64
N SER A 107 -14.02 24.78 -9.91
CA SER A 107 -15.02 24.86 -11.00
C SER A 107 -14.50 24.30 -12.33
N ALA A 108 -13.52 23.40 -12.28
CA ALA A 108 -13.07 22.61 -13.40
C ALA A 108 -12.70 21.21 -12.93
N ASP A 109 -12.79 20.23 -13.82
CA ASP A 109 -12.58 18.84 -13.45
C ASP A 109 -11.10 18.48 -13.26
N GLY A 110 -10.84 17.46 -12.44
CA GLY A 110 -9.49 16.91 -12.26
C GLY A 110 -8.55 17.76 -11.42
N ILE A 111 -9.07 18.69 -10.60
CA ILE A 111 -8.26 19.50 -9.69
C ILE A 111 -7.87 18.65 -8.48
N THR A 112 -6.61 18.78 -8.04
CA THR A 112 -6.14 18.25 -6.76
C THR A 112 -5.91 19.39 -5.77
N VAL A 113 -6.45 19.27 -4.56
CA VAL A 113 -6.16 20.16 -3.43
C VAL A 113 -5.62 19.31 -2.28
N ASP A 114 -4.34 19.47 -1.99
CA ASP A 114 -3.62 18.70 -0.99
C ASP A 114 -3.03 19.62 0.09
N GLY A 115 -3.42 19.42 1.35
CA GLY A 115 -2.73 20.02 2.49
C GLY A 115 -2.98 21.51 2.73
N PHE A 116 -4.22 21.99 2.65
CA PHE A 116 -4.60 23.37 3.00
C PHE A 116 -5.45 23.45 4.26
N ARG A 117 -5.31 24.54 5.03
CA ARG A 117 -6.24 24.89 6.10
C ARG A 117 -7.13 26.04 5.63
N THR A 118 -8.44 25.85 5.58
CA THR A 118 -9.39 26.89 5.23
C THR A 118 -10.20 27.33 6.45
N ILE A 119 -10.23 28.64 6.73
CA ILE A 119 -10.92 29.24 7.87
C ILE A 119 -11.74 30.47 7.46
N ASN A 120 -12.69 30.88 8.31
CA ASN A 120 -13.45 32.12 8.18
C ASN A 120 -14.10 32.30 6.79
N SER A 121 -14.67 31.25 6.19
CA SER A 121 -15.59 31.41 5.06
C SER A 121 -16.85 32.16 5.47
N GLY A 122 -17.59 32.70 4.50
CA GLY A 122 -18.85 33.38 4.76
C GLY A 122 -19.96 32.46 5.28
N GLY A 123 -21.01 33.10 5.83
CA GLY A 123 -22.18 32.43 6.40
C GLY A 123 -23.37 32.26 5.42
N ASP A 124 -23.19 32.55 4.13
CA ASP A 124 -24.20 32.19 3.11
C ASP A 124 -24.19 30.67 2.93
N TRP A 125 -25.34 30.08 2.64
CA TRP A 125 -25.44 28.63 2.46
C TRP A 125 -24.58 28.08 1.31
N ARG A 126 -24.13 28.97 0.41
CA ARG A 126 -23.24 28.67 -0.72
C ARG A 126 -21.76 28.85 -0.39
N ASP A 127 -21.43 29.33 0.80
CA ASP A 127 -20.06 29.57 1.23
C ASP A 127 -19.54 28.37 2.02
N ALA A 128 -18.27 28.04 1.79
CA ALA A 128 -17.59 26.95 2.48
C ALA A 128 -16.09 27.24 2.60
N GLY A 129 -15.40 26.53 3.49
CA GLY A 129 -13.94 26.50 3.50
C GLY A 129 -13.42 26.06 2.12
N ILE A 130 -13.88 24.91 1.65
CA ILE A 130 -13.63 24.42 0.28
C ILE A 130 -14.95 24.11 -0.41
N ARG A 131 -15.20 24.76 -1.55
CA ARG A 131 -16.38 24.51 -2.38
C ARG A 131 -16.00 23.85 -3.70
N VAL A 132 -16.70 22.76 -4.03
CA VAL A 132 -16.54 22.00 -5.27
C VAL A 132 -17.80 22.17 -6.10
N ASN A 133 -17.64 22.65 -7.34
CA ASN A 133 -18.69 22.81 -8.35
C ASN A 133 -18.26 22.15 -9.68
N SER A 134 -17.60 21.01 -9.58
CA SER A 134 -16.96 20.30 -10.70
C SER A 134 -16.79 18.83 -10.35
N ASP A 135 -16.43 18.02 -11.35
CA ASP A 135 -16.34 16.57 -11.23
C ASP A 135 -14.88 16.09 -11.17
N GLY A 136 -14.65 14.86 -10.72
CA GLY A 136 -13.32 14.23 -10.83
C GLY A 136 -12.22 14.90 -10.01
N ASN A 137 -12.55 15.66 -8.97
CA ASN A 137 -11.57 16.38 -8.15
C ASN A 137 -11.12 15.53 -6.96
N THR A 138 -9.92 15.82 -6.48
CA THR A 138 -9.28 15.09 -5.38
C THR A 138 -8.89 16.05 -4.26
N LEU A 139 -9.49 15.89 -3.09
CA LEU A 139 -9.21 16.69 -1.89
C LEU A 139 -8.56 15.78 -0.85
N ILE A 140 -7.30 16.07 -0.49
CA ILE A 140 -6.51 15.25 0.43
C ILE A 140 -5.92 16.12 1.55
N ASN A 141 -5.93 15.63 2.79
CA ASN A 141 -5.21 16.25 3.92
C ASN A 141 -5.62 17.69 4.27
N ASN A 142 -6.79 18.14 3.81
CA ASN A 142 -7.22 19.50 4.08
C ASN A 142 -7.87 19.62 5.47
N ILE A 143 -7.73 20.79 6.09
CA ILE A 143 -8.46 21.15 7.31
C ILE A 143 -9.44 22.27 6.96
N ALA A 144 -10.72 21.96 6.85
CA ALA A 144 -11.76 22.97 6.73
C ALA A 144 -12.40 23.20 8.10
N SER A 145 -11.94 24.24 8.81
CA SER A 145 -12.36 24.47 10.20
C SER A 145 -12.69 25.92 10.50
N ASN A 146 -13.56 26.16 11.49
CA ASN A 146 -13.93 27.52 11.91
C ASN A 146 -14.48 28.33 10.73
N ASN A 147 -15.38 27.72 9.96
CA ASN A 147 -16.09 28.37 8.86
C ASN A 147 -17.53 28.69 9.28
N ASP A 148 -18.06 29.82 8.80
CA ASP A 148 -19.34 30.32 9.28
C ASP A 148 -20.55 29.50 8.81
N TYR A 149 -20.35 28.58 7.85
CA TYR A 149 -21.38 27.67 7.36
C TYR A 149 -20.87 26.23 7.21
N VAL A 150 -20.21 25.90 6.10
CA VAL A 150 -19.77 24.51 5.78
C VAL A 150 -18.24 24.42 5.72
N GLY A 151 -17.68 23.31 6.17
CA GLY A 151 -16.27 22.99 5.96
C GLY A 151 -15.96 22.71 4.48
N ILE A 152 -16.47 21.58 3.98
CA ILE A 152 -16.31 21.16 2.57
C ILE A 152 -17.68 20.96 1.93
N TYR A 153 -17.95 21.66 0.82
CA TYR A 153 -19.24 21.63 0.14
C TYR A 153 -19.12 21.12 -1.31
N LEU A 154 -19.76 20.00 -1.61
CA LEU A 154 -19.95 19.45 -2.96
C LEU A 154 -21.34 19.82 -3.45
N ASP A 155 -21.40 20.66 -4.48
CA ASP A 155 -22.63 21.21 -5.02
C ASP A 155 -22.74 20.87 -6.50
N SER A 156 -23.68 19.99 -6.84
CA SER A 156 -23.84 19.43 -8.19
C SER A 156 -22.52 18.86 -8.72
N SER A 157 -21.82 18.08 -7.88
CA SER A 157 -20.43 17.65 -8.11
C SER A 157 -20.29 16.15 -7.89
N SER A 158 -19.92 15.43 -8.95
CA SER A 158 -19.87 13.97 -8.99
C SER A 158 -18.46 13.43 -9.24
N ASN A 159 -18.23 12.16 -8.90
CA ASN A 159 -16.94 11.48 -9.10
C ASN A 159 -15.75 12.17 -8.40
N ASN A 160 -15.98 12.85 -7.28
CA ASN A 160 -14.91 13.46 -6.48
C ASN A 160 -14.44 12.52 -5.37
N THR A 161 -13.18 12.68 -4.97
CA THR A 161 -12.52 11.87 -3.95
C THR A 161 -12.04 12.76 -2.81
N LEU A 162 -12.52 12.50 -1.60
CA LEU A 162 -12.18 13.21 -0.37
C LEU A 162 -11.51 12.22 0.58
N ILE A 163 -10.21 12.40 0.83
CA ILE A 163 -9.38 11.50 1.61
C ILE A 163 -8.71 12.24 2.77
N ASN A 164 -8.83 11.73 3.99
CA ASN A 164 -8.10 12.23 5.16
C ASN A 164 -8.29 13.75 5.40
N ASN A 165 -9.47 14.28 5.10
CA ASN A 165 -9.79 15.68 5.39
C ASN A 165 -10.38 15.80 6.79
N ILE A 166 -10.10 16.92 7.45
CA ILE A 166 -10.66 17.28 8.74
C ILE A 166 -11.63 18.44 8.53
N ALA A 167 -12.92 18.21 8.79
CA ALA A 167 -13.94 19.24 8.75
C ALA A 167 -14.51 19.47 10.17
N SER A 168 -14.01 20.49 10.87
CA SER A 168 -14.30 20.65 12.29
C SER A 168 -14.58 22.07 12.76
N ASN A 169 -15.41 22.22 13.79
CA ASN A 169 -15.77 23.53 14.34
C ASN A 169 -16.38 24.45 13.28
N ASN A 170 -17.20 23.92 12.37
CA ASN A 170 -17.98 24.72 11.43
C ASN A 170 -19.39 24.89 11.98
N ASN A 171 -20.02 26.04 11.76
CA ASN A 171 -21.30 26.35 12.42
C ASN A 171 -22.45 25.40 12.04
N TYR A 172 -22.39 24.78 10.85
CA TYR A 172 -23.43 23.87 10.36
C TYR A 172 -22.85 22.52 9.99
N TYR A 173 -22.26 22.35 8.81
CA TYR A 173 -21.92 21.02 8.30
C TYR A 173 -20.41 20.85 8.14
N GLY A 174 -19.88 19.70 8.56
CA GLY A 174 -18.49 19.33 8.27
C GLY A 174 -18.30 19.16 6.77
N ILE A 175 -18.90 18.11 6.22
CA ILE A 175 -18.92 17.84 4.77
C ILE A 175 -20.37 17.78 4.29
N TRP A 176 -20.69 18.53 3.24
CA TRP A 176 -22.03 18.55 2.65
C TRP A 176 -22.03 18.18 1.17
N LEU A 177 -22.82 17.18 0.79
CA LEU A 177 -23.12 16.80 -0.59
C LEU A 177 -24.56 17.19 -0.91
N MET A 178 -24.74 18.04 -1.92
CA MET A 178 -26.04 18.54 -2.34
C MET A 178 -26.24 18.49 -3.85
N HIS A 179 -27.50 18.51 -4.28
CA HIS A 179 -27.92 18.71 -5.67
C HIS A 179 -27.38 17.64 -6.63
N SER A 180 -27.64 16.37 -6.32
CA SER A 180 -27.23 15.23 -7.16
C SER A 180 -25.72 15.01 -7.25
N SER A 181 -24.98 15.38 -6.20
CA SER A 181 -23.57 15.04 -6.05
C SER A 181 -23.42 13.53 -5.82
N SER A 182 -23.12 12.78 -6.89
CA SER A 182 -23.18 11.31 -6.93
C SER A 182 -21.82 10.68 -7.23
N ASN A 183 -21.64 9.39 -6.93
CA ASN A 183 -20.40 8.66 -7.20
C ASN A 183 -19.16 9.27 -6.53
N ASN A 184 -19.32 10.00 -5.42
CA ASN A 184 -18.20 10.52 -4.67
C ASN A 184 -17.68 9.49 -3.66
N ILE A 185 -16.38 9.53 -3.41
CA ILE A 185 -15.69 8.67 -2.45
C ILE A 185 -15.22 9.54 -1.28
N LEU A 186 -15.71 9.25 -0.09
CA LEU A 186 -15.31 9.91 1.15
C LEU A 186 -14.67 8.86 2.05
N THR A 187 -13.35 8.93 2.21
CA THR A 187 -12.59 7.93 2.97
C THR A 187 -11.68 8.55 4.03
N LYS A 188 -11.68 7.99 5.24
CA LYS A 188 -10.81 8.42 6.35
C LYS A 188 -10.97 9.90 6.74
N ASN A 189 -12.12 10.53 6.47
CA ASN A 189 -12.36 11.92 6.86
C ASN A 189 -12.82 12.00 8.31
N THR A 190 -12.46 13.09 8.98
CA THR A 190 -12.87 13.39 10.35
C THR A 190 -13.78 14.62 10.38
N CYS A 191 -15.04 14.43 10.77
CA CYS A 191 -16.04 15.49 10.88
C CYS A 191 -16.48 15.66 12.32
N SER A 192 -16.07 16.73 12.99
CA SER A 192 -16.29 16.88 14.43
C SER A 192 -16.62 18.29 14.90
N ASN A 193 -17.45 18.43 15.94
CA ASN A 193 -17.88 19.73 16.48
C ASN A 193 -18.55 20.59 15.40
N ASN A 194 -19.49 20.01 14.65
CA ASN A 194 -20.38 20.72 13.74
C ASN A 194 -21.83 20.44 14.14
N GLU A 195 -22.83 21.03 13.48
CA GLU A 195 -24.23 20.57 13.62
C GLU A 195 -24.38 19.15 13.07
N ASP A 196 -23.99 18.92 11.81
CA ASP A 196 -23.87 17.58 11.23
C ASP A 196 -22.44 17.29 10.80
N GLY A 197 -21.97 16.06 11.02
CA GLY A 197 -20.66 15.61 10.57
C GLY A 197 -20.59 15.53 9.03
N ILE A 198 -21.31 14.57 8.45
CA ILE A 198 -21.45 14.40 7.01
C ILE A 198 -22.92 14.45 6.62
N ARG A 199 -23.30 15.34 5.70
CA ARG A 199 -24.68 15.53 5.24
C ARG A 199 -24.79 15.22 3.75
N LEU A 200 -25.66 14.28 3.38
CA LEU A 200 -26.07 14.01 2.00
C LEU A 200 -27.51 14.47 1.82
N TYR A 201 -27.75 15.29 0.79
CA TYR A 201 -29.07 15.83 0.49
C TYR A 201 -29.34 15.79 -1.01
N TYR A 202 -30.36 15.05 -1.46
CA TYR A 202 -30.58 14.71 -2.86
C TYR A 202 -29.32 14.14 -3.56
N SER A 203 -28.53 13.32 -2.86
CA SER A 203 -27.22 12.85 -3.32
C SER A 203 -27.13 11.33 -3.15
N SER A 204 -27.07 10.61 -4.28
CA SER A 204 -27.18 9.14 -4.34
C SER A 204 -25.88 8.51 -4.83
N ASN A 205 -25.70 7.21 -4.62
CA ASN A 205 -24.57 6.43 -5.15
C ASN A 205 -23.18 6.91 -4.66
N ASN A 206 -23.07 7.40 -3.42
CA ASN A 206 -21.78 7.77 -2.83
C ASN A 206 -21.25 6.67 -1.91
N ASN A 207 -19.92 6.62 -1.76
CA ASN A 207 -19.25 5.65 -0.90
C ASN A 207 -18.55 6.37 0.26
N LEU A 208 -18.97 6.08 1.49
CA LEU A 208 -18.46 6.65 2.72
C LEU A 208 -17.81 5.53 3.53
N THR A 209 -16.48 5.51 3.56
CA THR A 209 -15.72 4.44 4.23
C THR A 209 -14.74 4.97 5.26
N ASN A 210 -14.58 4.30 6.40
CA ASN A 210 -13.57 4.67 7.40
C ASN A 210 -13.66 6.12 7.92
N ASN A 211 -14.81 6.80 7.83
CA ASN A 211 -14.94 8.17 8.31
C ASN A 211 -15.25 8.20 9.81
N THR A 212 -14.75 9.21 10.50
CA THR A 212 -15.05 9.47 11.92
C THR A 212 -15.94 10.71 12.02
N CYS A 213 -17.18 10.54 12.47
CA CYS A 213 -18.11 11.64 12.74
C CYS A 213 -18.37 11.70 14.24
N SER A 214 -17.81 12.70 14.94
CA SER A 214 -17.89 12.73 16.40
C SER A 214 -18.11 14.10 17.01
N ASN A 215 -18.78 14.14 18.17
CA ASN A 215 -19.07 15.38 18.89
C ASN A 215 -19.83 16.39 18.02
N ASN A 216 -20.71 15.94 17.12
CA ASN A 216 -21.59 16.83 16.36
C ASN A 216 -22.89 17.07 17.12
N ASP A 217 -23.40 18.30 17.09
CA ASP A 217 -24.55 18.74 17.88
C ASP A 217 -25.85 18.04 17.46
N PHE A 218 -25.90 17.48 16.25
CA PHE A 218 -27.05 16.76 15.72
C PHE A 218 -26.68 15.39 15.15
N PHE A 219 -26.47 15.23 13.83
CA PHE A 219 -26.15 13.93 13.25
C PHE A 219 -24.65 13.70 13.08
N GLY A 220 -24.18 12.47 13.36
CA GLY A 220 -22.90 12.01 12.83
C GLY A 220 -22.94 11.99 11.30
N ILE A 221 -23.87 11.21 10.74
CA ILE A 221 -24.14 11.15 9.30
C ILE A 221 -25.64 11.34 9.01
N PHE A 222 -25.99 12.25 8.12
CA PHE A 222 -27.38 12.50 7.70
C PHE A 222 -27.59 12.16 6.22
N LEU A 223 -28.62 11.36 5.92
CA LEU A 223 -29.03 10.97 4.57
C LEU A 223 -30.44 11.48 4.28
N GLY A 224 -30.56 12.68 3.71
CA GLY A 224 -31.84 13.34 3.50
C GLY A 224 -32.34 13.35 2.05
N SER A 225 -33.66 13.28 1.90
CA SER A 225 -34.40 13.62 0.68
C SER A 225 -33.89 12.90 -0.56
N LEU A 226 -34.27 11.63 -0.72
CA LEU A 226 -33.95 10.78 -1.87
C LEU A 226 -32.43 10.60 -2.08
N SER A 227 -31.66 10.58 -0.99
CA SER A 227 -30.24 10.21 -1.01
C SER A 227 -30.14 8.69 -0.91
N ASN A 228 -30.35 8.02 -2.04
CA ASN A 228 -30.52 6.58 -2.13
C ASN A 228 -29.22 5.88 -2.59
N TYR A 229 -29.13 4.56 -2.43
CA TYR A 229 -28.05 3.75 -3.01
C TYR A 229 -26.63 4.17 -2.58
N ASN A 230 -26.48 4.80 -1.42
CA ASN A 230 -25.16 5.09 -0.85
C ASN A 230 -24.63 3.88 -0.06
N ASN A 231 -23.32 3.73 -0.01
CA ASN A 231 -22.63 2.69 0.76
C ASN A 231 -21.88 3.33 1.94
N LEU A 232 -22.19 2.90 3.16
CA LEU A 232 -21.62 3.39 4.40
C LEU A 232 -21.04 2.19 5.16
N THR A 233 -19.71 2.08 5.16
CA THR A 233 -19.01 0.96 5.82
C THR A 233 -17.81 1.43 6.64
N ASN A 234 -17.51 0.75 7.74
CA ASN A 234 -16.36 1.05 8.60
C ASN A 234 -16.34 2.47 9.17
N ASN A 235 -17.49 3.16 9.26
CA ASN A 235 -17.54 4.50 9.82
C ASN A 235 -17.71 4.45 11.35
N ASN A 236 -17.14 5.42 12.05
CA ASN A 236 -17.31 5.61 13.48
C ASN A 236 -18.13 6.87 13.75
N CYS A 237 -19.37 6.68 14.21
CA CYS A 237 -20.28 7.76 14.60
C CYS A 237 -20.43 7.76 16.12
N SER A 238 -19.75 8.67 16.80
CA SER A 238 -19.71 8.68 18.26
C SER A 238 -19.86 10.03 18.93
N ASN A 239 -20.50 10.07 20.10
CA ASN A 239 -20.73 11.31 20.87
C ASN A 239 -21.50 12.38 20.08
N ASN A 240 -22.36 11.99 19.14
CA ASN A 240 -23.27 12.92 18.45
C ASN A 240 -24.64 12.91 19.15
N TYR A 241 -25.57 13.80 18.82
CA TYR A 241 -26.93 13.65 19.32
C TYR A 241 -27.62 12.41 18.75
N TYR A 242 -27.47 12.19 17.43
CA TYR A 242 -27.84 10.98 16.71
C TYR A 242 -26.67 10.42 15.92
N GLY A 243 -26.47 9.11 15.93
CA GLY A 243 -25.40 8.45 15.17
C GLY A 243 -25.59 8.63 13.65
N ILE A 244 -26.73 8.16 13.13
CA ILE A 244 -27.11 8.26 11.73
C ILE A 244 -28.58 8.63 11.54
N GLY A 245 -28.87 9.45 10.53
CA GLY A 245 -30.23 9.92 10.22
C GLY A 245 -30.67 9.70 8.77
N PRO A 246 -31.30 8.55 8.42
CA PRO A 246 -31.89 8.35 7.10
C PRO A 246 -33.33 8.91 7.01
N TYR A 247 -33.52 9.97 6.23
CA TYR A 247 -34.78 10.69 6.05
C TYR A 247 -35.25 10.71 4.59
N SER A 248 -36.31 9.97 4.30
CA SER A 248 -36.85 9.79 2.94
C SER A 248 -35.77 9.31 1.97
N SER A 249 -34.90 8.42 2.45
CA SER A 249 -33.71 7.92 1.77
C SER A 249 -33.64 6.40 1.96
N SER A 250 -33.66 5.67 0.85
CA SER A 250 -33.82 4.21 0.82
C SER A 250 -32.73 3.52 0.01
N ASN A 251 -32.62 2.21 0.19
CA ASN A 251 -31.67 1.34 -0.49
C ASN A 251 -30.20 1.73 -0.24
N ASN A 252 -29.89 2.34 0.90
CA ASN A 252 -28.51 2.55 1.32
C ASN A 252 -28.00 1.28 2.03
N ASN A 253 -26.75 0.91 1.79
CA ASN A 253 -26.06 -0.18 2.48
C ASN A 253 -25.30 0.40 3.66
N ILE A 254 -25.64 -0.01 4.88
CA ILE A 254 -25.12 0.55 6.12
C ILE A 254 -24.72 -0.62 7.02
N TYR A 255 -23.48 -1.07 6.92
CA TYR A 255 -22.98 -2.22 7.69
C TYR A 255 -21.51 -2.03 8.06
N LEU A 256 -21.01 -2.77 9.05
CA LEU A 256 -19.68 -2.61 9.65
C LEU A 256 -19.41 -1.19 10.17
N ASN A 257 -20.40 -0.49 10.71
CA ASN A 257 -20.18 0.82 11.33
C ASN A 257 -20.23 0.71 12.86
N ASN A 258 -19.58 1.64 13.56
CA ASN A 258 -19.68 1.78 15.00
C ASN A 258 -20.58 2.97 15.35
N PHE A 259 -21.66 2.72 16.08
CA PHE A 259 -22.51 3.74 16.67
C PHE A 259 -22.35 3.70 18.19
N MET A 260 -21.72 4.73 18.76
CA MET A 260 -21.25 4.70 20.15
C MET A 260 -21.45 6.02 20.89
N ASN A 261 -21.98 5.97 22.10
CA ASN A 261 -22.20 7.08 23.01
C ASN A 261 -22.97 8.24 22.37
N ASN A 262 -23.92 7.95 21.46
CA ASN A 262 -24.78 8.99 20.90
C ASN A 262 -25.85 9.37 21.93
N GLY A 263 -26.20 10.66 21.99
CA GLY A 263 -26.87 11.27 23.12
C GLY A 263 -28.34 10.89 23.29
N ASP A 264 -29.08 10.73 22.20
CA ASP A 264 -30.50 10.34 22.21
C ASP A 264 -30.66 8.92 21.67
N ASP A 265 -30.39 8.71 20.39
CA ASP A 265 -30.48 7.39 19.73
C ASP A 265 -29.33 7.18 18.74
N ASN A 266 -28.96 5.92 18.49
CA ASN A 266 -27.99 5.59 17.45
C ASN A 266 -28.54 5.80 16.02
N VAL A 267 -29.84 5.58 15.81
CA VAL A 267 -30.52 5.80 14.51
C VAL A 267 -31.79 6.61 14.68
N HIS A 268 -31.92 7.72 13.96
CA HIS A 268 -33.16 8.48 13.90
C HIS A 268 -33.64 8.65 12.45
N TYR A 269 -34.76 8.02 12.11
CA TYR A 269 -35.18 7.84 10.72
C TYR A 269 -36.58 8.42 10.43
N SER A 270 -36.87 8.66 9.15
CA SER A 270 -38.21 9.09 8.71
C SER A 270 -38.50 8.59 7.30
N SER A 271 -39.52 7.74 7.13
CA SER A 271 -39.97 7.23 5.82
C SER A 271 -38.82 6.69 4.94
N SER A 272 -37.99 5.84 5.51
CA SER A 272 -36.78 5.28 4.88
C SER A 272 -36.79 3.76 4.99
N SER A 273 -36.15 3.06 4.03
CA SER A 273 -35.92 1.61 4.13
C SER A 273 -34.55 1.29 3.53
N ASN A 274 -33.66 0.73 4.33
CA ASN A 274 -32.24 0.54 4.05
C ASN A 274 -31.78 -0.88 4.44
N ILE A 275 -30.57 -1.23 4.04
CA ILE A 275 -29.94 -2.53 4.29
C ILE A 275 -28.89 -2.33 5.37
N TRP A 276 -29.01 -3.05 6.49
CA TRP A 276 -28.22 -2.82 7.72
C TRP A 276 -27.17 -3.90 8.01
N ASN A 277 -27.03 -4.87 7.12
CA ASN A 277 -25.99 -5.90 7.14
C ASN A 277 -25.40 -6.04 5.73
N SER A 278 -24.25 -6.71 5.62
CA SER A 278 -23.60 -6.94 4.33
C SER A 278 -24.57 -7.64 3.35
N THR A 279 -24.42 -7.35 2.06
CA THR A 279 -25.27 -7.97 1.03
C THR A 279 -24.78 -9.35 0.61
N GLU A 280 -23.54 -9.68 0.96
CA GLU A 280 -22.89 -10.97 0.74
C GLU A 280 -22.17 -11.39 2.03
N PRO A 281 -21.94 -12.69 2.26
CA PRO A 281 -21.12 -13.15 3.39
C PRO A 281 -19.70 -12.59 3.32
N ILE A 282 -19.13 -12.29 4.48
CA ILE A 282 -17.76 -11.81 4.67
C ILE A 282 -17.03 -12.83 5.54
N THR A 283 -15.80 -13.17 5.17
CA THR A 283 -14.90 -13.96 6.03
C THR A 283 -14.18 -13.02 6.99
N TYR A 284 -14.24 -13.32 8.28
CA TYR A 284 -13.74 -12.44 9.34
C TYR A 284 -13.14 -13.26 10.48
N THR A 285 -12.30 -12.63 11.31
CA THR A 285 -11.69 -13.28 12.47
C THR A 285 -12.17 -12.61 13.74
N TYR A 286 -12.72 -13.39 14.65
CA TYR A 286 -13.20 -12.90 15.94
C TYR A 286 -12.64 -13.81 17.04
N ASN A 287 -12.02 -13.22 18.06
CA ASN A 287 -11.36 -13.94 19.16
C ASN A 287 -10.41 -15.08 18.70
N GLY A 288 -9.72 -14.87 17.58
CA GLY A 288 -8.73 -15.81 17.02
C GLY A 288 -9.31 -16.95 16.18
N ASN A 289 -10.63 -17.01 15.97
CA ASN A 289 -11.28 -17.98 15.09
C ASN A 289 -11.77 -17.30 13.81
N THR A 290 -11.74 -18.03 12.70
CA THR A 290 -12.23 -17.55 11.40
C THR A 290 -13.66 -18.01 11.17
N PHE A 291 -14.52 -17.09 10.75
CA PHE A 291 -15.93 -17.30 10.45
C PHE A 291 -16.26 -16.73 9.07
N THR A 292 -17.34 -17.21 8.45
CA THR A 292 -17.90 -16.61 7.24
C THR A 292 -19.40 -16.43 7.44
N ASN A 293 -19.85 -15.17 7.53
CA ASN A 293 -21.24 -14.82 7.79
C ASN A 293 -21.56 -13.43 7.22
N TYR A 294 -22.83 -13.04 7.22
CA TYR A 294 -23.19 -11.65 6.99
C TYR A 294 -22.81 -10.80 8.20
N LEU A 295 -22.36 -9.56 7.99
CA LEU A 295 -21.94 -8.66 9.08
C LEU A 295 -22.79 -7.40 9.11
N GLY A 296 -23.32 -7.07 10.28
CA GLY A 296 -24.10 -5.86 10.58
C GLY A 296 -23.25 -4.74 11.14
N ASN A 297 -23.85 -3.90 11.99
CA ASN A 297 -23.18 -2.79 12.67
C ASN A 297 -23.01 -3.08 14.17
N TYR A 298 -22.10 -2.34 14.79
CA TYR A 298 -21.98 -2.28 16.23
C TYR A 298 -22.86 -1.16 16.80
N TRP A 299 -23.62 -1.51 17.84
CA TRP A 299 -24.58 -0.65 18.52
C TRP A 299 -24.30 -0.70 20.01
N ASP A 300 -23.88 0.41 20.61
CA ASP A 300 -23.55 0.43 22.05
C ASP A 300 -24.78 0.35 22.98
N ASP A 301 -25.98 0.53 22.43
CA ASP A 301 -27.27 0.45 23.11
C ASP A 301 -28.02 -0.88 22.87
N TYR A 302 -27.42 -1.82 22.14
CA TYR A 302 -28.00 -3.14 21.86
C TYR A 302 -27.12 -4.26 22.42
N THR A 303 -27.77 -5.23 23.08
CA THR A 303 -27.11 -6.43 23.58
C THR A 303 -28.07 -7.61 23.49
N ASP A 304 -27.55 -8.78 23.10
CA ASP A 304 -28.32 -10.03 23.07
C ASP A 304 -27.45 -11.22 23.49
N ILE A 305 -27.86 -12.44 23.15
CA ILE A 305 -27.08 -13.66 23.22
C ILE A 305 -26.30 -13.87 21.92
N ASP A 306 -25.04 -14.26 22.06
CA ASP A 306 -24.19 -14.82 21.00
C ASP A 306 -23.91 -16.27 21.42
N ALA A 307 -24.74 -17.22 20.95
CA ALA A 307 -24.72 -18.59 21.44
C ALA A 307 -23.60 -19.43 20.84
N ASP A 308 -23.15 -19.12 19.62
CA ASP A 308 -22.08 -19.84 18.92
C ASP A 308 -20.71 -19.15 19.02
N ASN A 309 -20.65 -17.95 19.61
CA ASN A 309 -19.45 -17.13 19.80
C ASN A 309 -18.80 -16.74 18.47
N ASP A 310 -19.60 -16.58 17.42
CA ASP A 310 -19.13 -16.09 16.12
C ASP A 310 -18.96 -14.55 16.12
N GLY A 311 -19.28 -13.87 17.22
CA GLY A 311 -19.19 -12.43 17.35
C GLY A 311 -20.41 -11.68 16.81
N ILE A 312 -21.47 -12.36 16.40
CA ILE A 312 -22.71 -11.74 15.94
C ILE A 312 -23.79 -12.04 16.99
N TRP A 313 -24.62 -11.05 17.30
CA TRP A 313 -25.79 -11.30 18.14
C TRP A 313 -26.85 -12.11 17.37
N ASP A 314 -27.43 -13.13 18.02
CA ASP A 314 -28.31 -14.11 17.38
C ASP A 314 -29.67 -13.57 16.94
N HIS A 315 -30.13 -12.44 17.50
CA HIS A 315 -31.37 -11.81 17.08
C HIS A 315 -31.14 -10.49 16.34
N PRO A 316 -32.06 -10.11 15.45
CA PRO A 316 -31.96 -8.82 14.77
C PRO A 316 -32.11 -7.63 15.72
N CYS A 317 -31.32 -6.58 15.48
CA CYS A 317 -31.50 -5.28 16.11
C CYS A 317 -32.58 -4.48 15.35
N PRO A 318 -33.71 -4.12 15.98
CA PRO A 318 -34.83 -3.47 15.31
C PRO A 318 -34.54 -1.99 15.02
N ILE A 319 -34.68 -1.58 13.76
CA ILE A 319 -34.47 -0.20 13.29
C ILE A 319 -35.77 0.29 12.64
N GLY A 320 -36.77 0.50 13.48
CA GLY A 320 -38.11 0.89 13.01
C GLY A 320 -38.81 -0.21 12.23
N SER A 321 -38.96 -0.02 10.92
CA SER A 321 -39.48 -1.05 10.01
C SER A 321 -38.40 -1.91 9.37
N ASP A 322 -37.14 -1.50 9.47
CA ASP A 322 -35.98 -2.29 9.03
C ASP A 322 -35.38 -3.03 10.24
N ASN A 323 -34.41 -3.91 9.98
CA ASN A 323 -33.62 -4.57 11.02
C ASN A 323 -32.18 -4.69 10.55
N ASP A 324 -31.24 -4.58 11.48
CA ASP A 324 -29.92 -5.18 11.33
C ASP A 324 -30.02 -6.65 11.73
N PHE A 325 -29.87 -7.56 10.76
CA PHE A 325 -30.01 -9.00 10.99
C PHE A 325 -28.75 -9.65 11.57
N ASN A 326 -27.62 -8.95 11.57
CA ASN A 326 -26.33 -9.47 12.01
C ASN A 326 -25.58 -8.46 12.89
N PRO A 327 -26.22 -7.92 13.95
CA PRO A 327 -25.58 -6.88 14.75
C PRO A 327 -24.36 -7.42 15.48
N LEU A 328 -23.28 -6.63 15.51
CA LEU A 328 -21.99 -7.06 16.03
C LEU A 328 -21.95 -6.98 17.56
N VAL A 329 -21.31 -7.96 18.19
CA VAL A 329 -21.00 -8.02 19.63
C VAL A 329 -20.04 -6.90 20.06
N ASP A 330 -19.02 -6.64 19.25
CA ASP A 330 -17.96 -5.65 19.50
C ASP A 330 -17.86 -4.63 18.35
N PRO A 331 -17.14 -3.51 18.53
CA PRO A 331 -16.84 -2.59 17.44
C PRO A 331 -16.22 -3.31 16.23
N PHE A 332 -16.57 -2.88 15.00
CA PHE A 332 -16.20 -3.57 13.75
C PHE A 332 -14.68 -3.81 13.60
N GLY A 333 -13.85 -2.98 14.22
CA GLY A 333 -12.40 -3.11 14.24
C GLY A 333 -11.88 -4.38 14.94
N ASN A 334 -12.74 -5.15 15.62
CA ASN A 334 -12.42 -6.43 16.26
C ASN A 334 -12.76 -7.66 15.39
N TYR A 335 -13.44 -7.47 14.25
CA TYR A 335 -13.88 -8.53 13.33
C TYR A 335 -12.92 -8.67 12.16
N LEU A 336 -12.31 -7.56 11.81
CA LEU A 336 -11.20 -7.54 10.91
C LEU A 336 -9.97 -7.81 11.77
N THR A 337 -9.26 -8.89 11.46
CA THR A 337 -7.91 -9.10 11.95
C THR A 337 -7.19 -7.75 11.92
N SER A 338 -6.70 -7.32 13.08
CA SER A 338 -5.41 -6.63 13.15
C SER A 338 -4.57 -7.05 11.95
N VAL A 339 -4.24 -6.10 11.07
CA VAL A 339 -3.25 -6.19 9.99
C VAL A 339 -2.76 -7.62 9.83
N SER A 340 -3.32 -8.45 8.93
CA SER A 340 -2.77 -9.80 8.79
C SER A 340 -1.31 -9.63 8.38
N PRO A 341 -0.33 -9.87 9.26
CA PRO A 341 1.08 -9.61 8.94
C PRO A 341 1.53 -10.54 7.81
N LYS A 342 0.73 -11.57 7.51
CA LYS A 342 0.90 -12.52 6.40
C LYS A 342 0.96 -11.85 5.02
N LYS A 343 0.34 -10.67 4.82
CA LYS A 343 0.44 -9.92 3.55
C LYS A 343 1.62 -8.95 3.47
N LEU A 344 2.23 -8.60 4.61
CA LEU A 344 3.41 -7.74 4.63
C LEU A 344 4.68 -8.58 4.44
N LEU A 345 5.71 -7.95 3.89
CA LEU A 345 7.04 -8.54 3.80
C LEU A 345 7.60 -8.69 5.22
N ASN A 346 8.06 -9.89 5.57
CA ASN A 346 8.64 -10.21 6.87
C ASN A 346 10.09 -9.67 6.99
N VAL A 347 10.26 -8.36 6.89
CA VAL A 347 11.57 -7.71 6.96
C VAL A 347 12.04 -7.69 8.42
N PRO A 348 13.25 -8.21 8.74
CA PRO A 348 13.76 -8.19 10.10
C PRO A 348 13.96 -6.75 10.57
N PHE A 349 13.50 -6.45 11.79
CA PHE A 349 13.65 -5.13 12.38
C PHE A 349 15.00 -4.95 13.08
N PHE A 350 15.64 -3.79 12.85
CA PHE A 350 16.79 -3.33 13.61
C PHE A 350 16.59 -1.89 14.06
N SER A 351 16.84 -1.63 15.34
CA SER A 351 16.89 -0.27 15.88
C SER A 351 18.30 0.31 15.75
N GLN A 352 18.45 1.49 15.17
CA GLN A 352 19.71 2.24 15.20
C GLN A 352 20.09 2.62 16.64
N ARG A 353 19.12 2.64 17.57
CA ARG A 353 19.28 3.01 18.97
C ARG A 353 19.60 1.82 19.88
N ASP A 354 19.80 0.63 19.31
CA ASP A 354 20.16 -0.57 20.07
C ASP A 354 21.49 -0.37 20.84
N PRO A 355 21.54 -0.68 22.15
CA PRO A 355 22.76 -0.60 22.96
C PRO A 355 23.98 -1.33 22.40
N ALA A 356 23.81 -2.36 21.58
CA ALA A 356 24.90 -3.15 21.01
C ALA A 356 25.77 -2.33 20.01
N TRP A 357 25.17 -1.35 19.32
CA TRP A 357 25.87 -0.59 18.27
C TRP A 357 25.61 0.91 18.24
N LYS A 358 24.63 1.45 18.96
CA LYS A 358 24.30 2.88 18.94
C LYS A 358 25.48 3.82 19.21
N ASP A 359 26.45 3.38 20.02
CA ASP A 359 27.62 4.17 20.43
C ASP A 359 28.84 3.93 19.51
N LYS A 360 28.72 3.04 18.52
CA LYS A 360 29.78 2.76 17.53
C LYS A 360 29.76 3.83 16.43
N LEU A 361 30.95 4.22 15.98
CA LEU A 361 31.10 5.23 14.92
C LEU A 361 30.79 4.64 13.54
N LEU A 362 30.19 5.44 12.66
CA LEU A 362 30.04 5.13 11.25
C LEU A 362 31.40 5.33 10.56
N ASP A 363 32.13 4.24 10.31
CA ASP A 363 33.49 4.24 9.74
C ASP A 363 34.44 5.27 10.43
N HIS A 364 35.15 6.11 9.67
CA HIS A 364 36.08 7.12 10.16
C HIS A 364 35.38 8.46 10.49
N SER A 365 34.04 8.47 10.55
CA SER A 365 33.27 9.68 10.83
C SER A 365 33.20 9.97 12.34
N PRO A 366 32.91 11.22 12.74
CA PRO A 366 32.67 11.55 14.14
C PRO A 366 31.27 11.15 14.62
N TYR A 367 30.43 10.55 13.76
CA TYR A 367 29.02 10.27 14.01
C TYR A 367 28.79 8.82 14.38
N SER A 368 27.90 8.57 15.34
CA SER A 368 27.55 7.20 15.74
C SER A 368 26.37 6.63 14.96
N VAL A 369 26.21 5.31 15.00
CA VAL A 369 25.03 4.62 14.46
C VAL A 369 23.75 5.13 15.12
N GLY A 370 23.77 5.38 16.42
CA GLY A 370 22.59 5.88 17.16
C GLY A 370 22.13 7.26 16.69
N GLU A 371 23.08 8.14 16.36
CA GLU A 371 22.78 9.52 15.97
C GLU A 371 22.45 9.67 14.48
N TYR A 372 23.14 8.95 13.58
CA TYR A 372 23.05 9.15 12.13
C TYR A 372 22.94 7.85 11.31
N GLY A 373 22.71 6.71 11.95
CA GLY A 373 22.76 5.40 11.32
C GLY A 373 21.48 4.97 10.59
N CYS A 374 20.47 5.81 10.40
CA CYS A 374 19.19 5.39 9.81
C CYS A 374 19.37 4.70 8.43
N ALA A 375 20.18 5.28 7.54
CA ALA A 375 20.47 4.68 6.24
C ALA A 375 21.17 3.31 6.34
N LEU A 376 22.20 3.21 7.19
CA LEU A 376 22.93 1.97 7.44
C LEU A 376 22.00 0.89 8.00
N THR A 377 21.18 1.24 9.00
CA THR A 377 20.25 0.33 9.66
C THR A 377 19.14 -0.13 8.70
N SER A 378 18.57 0.77 7.89
CA SER A 378 17.61 0.41 6.84
C SER A 378 18.22 -0.56 5.83
N VAL A 379 19.47 -0.35 5.42
CA VAL A 379 20.17 -1.26 4.50
C VAL A 379 20.48 -2.60 5.17
N ALA A 380 20.82 -2.63 6.46
CA ALA A 380 21.02 -3.88 7.19
C ALA A 380 19.72 -4.71 7.23
N MET A 381 18.56 -4.08 7.49
CA MET A 381 17.25 -4.74 7.46
C MET A 381 16.96 -5.36 6.08
N VAL A 382 17.10 -4.58 5.00
CA VAL A 382 16.85 -5.05 3.63
C VAL A 382 17.87 -6.09 3.18
N SER A 383 19.14 -5.95 3.56
CA SER A 383 20.17 -6.93 3.19
C SER A 383 19.94 -8.27 3.89
N LYS A 384 19.55 -8.25 5.17
CA LYS A 384 19.19 -9.45 5.92
C LYS A 384 17.92 -10.11 5.40
N TYR A 385 16.93 -9.31 4.97
CA TYR A 385 15.76 -9.83 4.25
C TYR A 385 16.15 -10.64 3.01
N PHE A 386 17.15 -10.19 2.25
CA PHE A 386 17.70 -10.92 1.10
C PHE A 386 18.79 -11.94 1.47
N GLY A 387 18.84 -12.37 2.73
CA GLY A 387 19.69 -13.47 3.18
C GLY A 387 21.16 -13.12 3.43
N PHE A 388 21.58 -11.85 3.37
CA PHE A 388 22.90 -11.45 3.86
C PHE A 388 22.90 -11.42 5.38
N ASP A 389 23.61 -12.35 6.02
CA ASP A 389 23.63 -12.41 7.48
C ASP A 389 24.42 -11.24 8.06
N THR A 390 23.70 -10.18 8.40
CA THR A 390 24.25 -8.97 8.97
C THR A 390 23.33 -8.40 10.04
N ASP A 391 23.87 -7.40 10.73
CA ASP A 391 23.20 -6.42 11.56
C ASP A 391 23.85 -5.04 11.26
N PRO A 392 23.41 -3.92 11.88
CA PRO A 392 24.02 -2.61 11.63
C PRO A 392 25.53 -2.56 11.91
N ASP A 393 26.03 -3.27 12.91
CA ASP A 393 27.45 -3.26 13.29
C ASP A 393 28.32 -4.05 12.32
N ARG A 394 27.88 -5.27 11.96
CA ARG A 394 28.55 -6.11 10.97
C ARG A 394 28.59 -5.40 9.61
N LEU A 395 27.47 -4.80 9.20
CA LEU A 395 27.41 -4.08 7.93
C LEU A 395 28.33 -2.86 7.93
N ASN A 396 28.35 -2.09 9.03
CA ASN A 396 29.26 -0.95 9.22
C ASN A 396 30.73 -1.39 9.08
N THR A 397 31.09 -2.52 9.69
CA THR A 397 32.44 -3.10 9.62
C THR A 397 32.80 -3.50 8.20
N SER A 398 31.96 -4.29 7.52
CA SER A 398 32.23 -4.73 6.14
C SER A 398 32.32 -3.55 5.17
N LEU A 399 31.46 -2.54 5.32
CA LEU A 399 31.50 -1.34 4.50
C LEU A 399 32.77 -0.54 4.75
N THR A 400 33.24 -0.44 5.99
CA THR A 400 34.50 0.24 6.34
C THR A 400 35.68 -0.34 5.54
N GLU A 401 35.78 -1.67 5.44
CA GLU A 401 36.88 -2.34 4.74
C GLU A 401 36.96 -2.02 3.24
N VAL A 402 35.81 -1.77 2.60
CA VAL A 402 35.73 -1.42 1.18
C VAL A 402 35.59 0.09 0.93
N GLY A 403 35.66 0.92 1.97
CA GLY A 403 35.38 2.36 1.88
C GLY A 403 33.96 2.66 1.42
N GLY A 404 32.99 1.89 1.91
CA GLY A 404 31.54 1.98 1.69
C GLY A 404 30.86 3.09 2.47
N LEU A 405 31.56 3.68 3.42
CA LEU A 405 31.16 4.89 4.12
C LEU A 405 32.23 5.95 3.91
N ASP A 406 31.82 7.20 3.68
CA ASP A 406 32.77 8.31 3.56
C ASP A 406 33.14 8.90 4.93
N ARG A 407 34.02 9.90 4.94
CA ARG A 407 34.47 10.58 6.17
C ARG A 407 33.35 11.28 6.96
N TYR A 408 32.16 11.41 6.38
CA TYR A 408 30.97 11.98 7.00
C TYR A 408 29.95 10.91 7.40
N GLY A 409 30.26 9.63 7.21
CA GLY A 409 29.37 8.51 7.48
C GLY A 409 28.29 8.34 6.41
N LEU A 410 28.44 8.97 5.23
CA LEU A 410 27.49 8.79 4.13
C LEU A 410 27.72 7.46 3.42
N LEU A 411 26.64 6.72 3.22
CA LEU A 411 26.64 5.43 2.56
C LEU A 411 26.83 5.54 1.05
N HIS A 412 27.81 4.79 0.53
CA HIS A 412 27.96 4.47 -0.88
C HIS A 412 27.08 3.26 -1.23
N TRP A 413 25.83 3.53 -1.62
CA TRP A 413 24.78 2.52 -1.86
C TRP A 413 25.23 1.40 -2.82
N GLU A 414 25.99 1.72 -3.86
CA GLU A 414 26.51 0.75 -4.82
C GLU A 414 27.49 -0.27 -4.22
N LYS A 415 28.15 0.05 -3.10
CA LYS A 415 29.14 -0.83 -2.46
C LYS A 415 28.49 -1.89 -1.56
N VAL A 416 27.21 -1.77 -1.26
CA VAL A 416 26.47 -2.77 -0.47
C VAL A 416 26.48 -4.14 -1.17
N GLY A 417 26.31 -4.17 -2.50
CA GLY A 417 26.34 -5.44 -3.24
C GLY A 417 27.70 -6.15 -3.20
N ILE A 418 28.79 -5.40 -3.03
CA ILE A 418 30.15 -5.94 -2.89
C ILE A 418 30.27 -6.67 -1.55
N VAL A 419 29.87 -6.01 -0.45
CA VAL A 419 29.99 -6.57 0.90
C VAL A 419 28.95 -7.65 1.19
N ALA A 420 27.82 -7.64 0.47
CA ALA A 420 26.77 -8.65 0.56
C ALA A 420 27.06 -9.89 -0.30
N CYS A 421 28.27 -10.01 -0.86
CA CYS A 421 28.70 -11.13 -1.71
C CYS A 421 27.68 -11.45 -2.81
N GLY A 422 27.19 -10.42 -3.51
CA GLY A 422 26.22 -10.59 -4.60
C GLY A 422 24.80 -11.00 -4.20
N ARG A 423 24.47 -11.15 -2.91
CA ARG A 423 23.09 -11.47 -2.45
C ARG A 423 22.11 -10.32 -2.66
N VAL A 424 22.64 -9.09 -2.64
CA VAL A 424 21.87 -7.86 -2.75
C VAL A 424 22.38 -7.06 -3.94
N ARG A 425 21.49 -6.64 -4.83
CA ARG A 425 21.82 -5.87 -6.02
C ARG A 425 21.30 -4.44 -5.90
N TRP A 426 22.18 -3.47 -6.10
CA TRP A 426 21.81 -2.06 -6.19
C TRP A 426 21.15 -1.75 -7.54
N MET A 427 19.89 -1.29 -7.51
CA MET A 427 19.11 -0.98 -8.72
C MET A 427 19.10 0.51 -9.04
N GLY A 428 19.52 1.37 -8.11
CA GLY A 428 19.64 2.80 -8.32
C GLY A 428 18.68 3.65 -7.51
N TRP A 429 18.72 4.93 -7.84
CA TRP A 429 17.92 5.98 -7.23
C TRP A 429 16.60 6.11 -7.98
N ALA A 430 15.50 6.28 -7.25
CA ALA A 430 14.23 6.72 -7.81
C ALA A 430 13.73 7.97 -7.08
N GLY A 431 13.02 8.85 -7.77
CA GLY A 431 12.31 9.96 -7.13
C GLY A 431 11.15 9.44 -6.27
N ALA A 432 10.53 10.32 -5.49
CA ALA A 432 9.28 10.00 -4.79
C ALA A 432 8.21 9.52 -5.79
N SER A 433 7.91 8.22 -5.76
CA SER A 433 6.97 7.57 -6.67
C SER A 433 6.26 6.43 -5.95
N TRP A 434 4.96 6.60 -5.74
CA TRP A 434 4.11 5.57 -5.16
C TRP A 434 3.95 4.37 -6.09
N ASP A 435 3.80 4.61 -7.40
CA ASP A 435 3.78 3.53 -8.40
C ASP A 435 5.03 2.66 -8.34
N ARG A 436 6.21 3.28 -8.09
CA ARG A 436 7.45 2.52 -7.90
C ARG A 436 7.42 1.71 -6.62
N ILE A 437 6.91 2.26 -5.52
CA ILE A 437 6.77 1.51 -4.26
C ILE A 437 5.79 0.33 -4.46
N ASP A 438 4.64 0.56 -5.10
CA ASP A 438 3.66 -0.48 -5.41
C ASP A 438 4.29 -1.62 -6.23
N GLN A 439 5.05 -1.29 -7.27
CA GLN A 439 5.75 -2.27 -8.10
C GLN A 439 6.72 -3.11 -7.27
N GLU A 440 7.60 -2.46 -6.51
CA GLU A 440 8.63 -3.16 -5.72
C GLU A 440 8.00 -4.06 -4.66
N LEU A 441 6.98 -3.58 -3.95
CA LEU A 441 6.29 -4.36 -2.92
C LEU A 441 5.52 -5.54 -3.54
N SER A 442 4.93 -5.36 -4.74
CA SER A 442 4.29 -6.48 -5.47
C SER A 442 5.29 -7.54 -5.90
N ASP A 443 6.52 -7.13 -6.25
CA ASP A 443 7.64 -8.00 -6.59
C ASP A 443 8.36 -8.55 -5.34
N ARG A 444 7.82 -8.29 -4.14
CA ARG A 444 8.35 -8.68 -2.84
C ARG A 444 9.75 -8.12 -2.52
N ASN A 445 10.01 -6.91 -2.98
CA ASN A 445 11.19 -6.13 -2.64
C ASN A 445 10.83 -5.01 -1.64
N PRO A 446 11.37 -5.03 -0.40
CA PRO A 446 11.21 -3.92 0.53
C PRO A 446 11.85 -2.65 -0.02
N VAL A 447 11.24 -1.50 0.25
CA VAL A 447 11.70 -0.21 -0.32
C VAL A 447 12.25 0.69 0.76
N ILE A 448 13.54 1.03 0.66
CA ILE A 448 14.14 2.04 1.52
C ILE A 448 13.75 3.42 0.99
N ALA A 449 13.13 4.24 1.83
CA ALA A 449 12.68 5.57 1.47
C ALA A 449 13.38 6.63 2.33
N ASN A 450 13.89 7.66 1.66
CA ASN A 450 14.28 8.91 2.30
C ASN A 450 13.03 9.77 2.50
N VAL A 451 12.85 10.26 3.72
CA VAL A 451 11.70 11.01 4.16
C VAL A 451 12.13 12.25 4.94
N SER A 452 11.40 13.36 4.77
CA SER A 452 11.66 14.57 5.56
C SER A 452 11.14 14.37 6.99
N TYR A 453 11.96 14.60 8.02
CA TYR A 453 11.58 14.40 9.44
C TYR A 453 11.71 15.71 10.28
N PRO A 454 10.64 16.49 10.48
CA PRO A 454 10.70 17.81 11.12
C PRO A 454 11.15 17.84 12.59
N THR A 455 11.06 16.75 13.35
CA THR A 455 11.13 16.78 14.82
C THR A 455 12.53 16.65 15.43
N THR A 456 13.57 16.30 14.66
CA THR A 456 14.93 16.10 15.21
C THR A 456 15.95 17.17 14.80
N GLY A 457 15.55 18.13 13.95
CA GLY A 457 16.47 19.16 13.43
C GLY A 457 17.39 18.68 12.30
N TYR A 458 17.20 17.44 11.80
CA TYR A 458 17.86 16.93 10.61
C TYR A 458 16.84 16.74 9.48
N PRO A 459 17.07 17.31 8.28
CA PRO A 459 16.04 17.38 7.25
C PRO A 459 15.71 16.04 6.57
N HIS A 460 16.51 14.98 6.76
CA HIS A 460 16.40 13.72 6.03
C HIS A 460 16.53 12.51 6.98
N HIS A 461 15.63 11.55 6.86
CA HIS A 461 15.59 10.28 7.61
C HIS A 461 15.28 9.12 6.66
N PHE A 462 15.67 7.89 7.03
CA PHE A 462 15.42 6.71 6.20
C PHE A 462 14.53 5.71 6.93
N ILE A 463 13.55 5.17 6.19
CA ILE A 463 12.59 4.14 6.64
C ILE A 463 12.54 3.01 5.60
N VAL A 464 11.86 1.90 5.93
CA VAL A 464 11.69 0.76 5.02
C VAL A 464 10.21 0.45 4.85
N PHE A 465 9.64 0.65 3.66
CA PHE A 465 8.31 0.16 3.33
C PHE A 465 8.35 -1.37 3.18
N ILE A 466 7.37 -2.03 3.82
CA ILE A 466 7.28 -3.48 3.91
C ILE A 466 5.98 -4.04 3.32
N GLY A 467 5.08 -3.20 2.82
CA GLY A 467 3.88 -3.69 2.16
C GLY A 467 2.80 -2.63 2.04
N LYS A 468 1.74 -3.01 1.36
CA LYS A 468 0.52 -2.23 1.22
C LYS A 468 -0.66 -3.18 1.40
N ILE A 469 -1.58 -2.78 2.28
CA ILE A 469 -2.85 -3.49 2.48
C ILE A 469 -3.94 -2.47 2.16
N ASP A 470 -4.81 -2.85 1.24
CA ASP A 470 -5.75 -1.95 0.57
C ASP A 470 -5.02 -0.73 0.00
N ASP A 471 -5.32 0.48 0.49
CA ASP A 471 -4.66 1.74 0.11
C ASP A 471 -3.70 2.28 1.17
N THR A 472 -3.35 1.47 2.19
CA THR A 472 -2.48 1.87 3.29
C THR A 472 -1.12 1.22 3.15
N TYR A 473 -0.05 2.02 3.08
CA TYR A 473 1.32 1.51 3.10
C TYR A 473 1.77 1.27 4.53
N TYR A 474 2.64 0.29 4.74
CA TYR A 474 3.21 -0.06 6.04
C TYR A 474 4.73 0.00 5.96
N PHE A 475 5.38 0.48 7.02
CA PHE A 475 6.83 0.65 7.07
C PHE A 475 7.42 0.38 8.47
N LEU A 476 8.72 0.11 8.49
CA LEU A 476 9.57 0.04 9.68
C LEU A 476 10.44 1.29 9.76
N ASP A 477 10.54 1.86 10.96
CA ASP A 477 11.42 3.01 11.23
C ASP A 477 12.64 2.58 12.07
N PRO A 478 13.88 2.70 11.56
CA PRO A 478 15.08 2.33 12.32
C PRO A 478 15.29 3.16 13.60
N TYR A 479 14.60 4.29 13.78
CA TYR A 479 14.69 5.11 14.98
C TYR A 479 13.84 4.56 16.14
N ASP A 480 12.91 3.64 15.88
CA ASP A 480 12.10 3.01 16.91
C ASP A 480 12.96 2.14 17.84
N GLU A 481 12.63 2.11 19.13
CA GLU A 481 13.39 1.31 20.11
C GLU A 481 13.10 -0.19 19.98
N ASN A 482 11.87 -0.53 19.61
CA ASN A 482 11.40 -1.88 19.39
C ASN A 482 10.66 -1.93 18.05
N GLU A 483 10.43 -3.13 17.52
CA GLU A 483 9.69 -3.32 16.27
C GLU A 483 8.26 -2.75 16.40
N GLU A 484 7.95 -1.77 15.54
CA GLU A 484 6.63 -1.17 15.39
C GLU A 484 6.33 -1.11 13.88
N ILE A 485 5.31 -1.85 13.45
CA ILE A 485 4.81 -1.75 12.06
C ILE A 485 3.97 -0.48 11.98
N ARG A 486 4.53 0.56 11.37
CA ARG A 486 3.87 1.86 11.23
C ARG A 486 3.04 1.89 9.96
N GLU A 487 1.82 2.39 10.07
CA GLU A 487 1.04 2.82 8.91
C GLU A 487 1.63 4.09 8.36
N TRP A 488 1.83 4.17 7.06
CA TRP A 488 2.04 5.42 6.36
C TRP A 488 0.72 6.18 6.41
N PRO A 489 0.61 7.23 7.25
CA PRO A 489 -0.60 8.03 7.21
C PRO A 489 -0.65 8.65 5.81
N LEU A 490 -1.85 8.82 5.25
CA LEU A 490 -2.04 9.52 3.98
C LEU A 490 -1.65 11.01 4.06
N GLY A 491 -0.68 11.40 4.89
CA GLY A 491 -0.19 12.75 5.09
C GLY A 491 -0.52 13.35 6.45
N ARG A 492 -1.05 12.59 7.43
CA ARG A 492 -1.20 13.12 8.81
C ARG A 492 -1.34 12.10 9.94
N LEU A 493 -0.22 11.93 10.65
CA LEU A 493 -0.06 12.18 12.08
C LEU A 493 1.45 12.43 12.32
N GLY A 494 1.90 13.66 12.05
CA GLY A 494 3.28 14.09 12.31
C GLY A 494 4.35 13.47 11.39
N THR A 495 5.08 14.35 10.70
CA THR A 495 6.53 14.23 10.47
C THR A 495 7.13 13.43 9.31
N TYR A 496 6.43 12.79 8.37
CA TYR A 496 7.11 12.21 7.18
C TYR A 496 6.57 12.76 5.86
N SER A 497 7.46 13.19 4.96
CA SER A 497 7.13 13.40 3.54
C SER A 497 8.10 12.60 2.67
N LEU A 498 7.57 11.92 1.65
CA LEU A 498 8.38 11.07 0.77
C LEU A 498 9.24 11.92 -0.17
N GLU A 499 10.57 11.73 -0.13
CA GLU A 499 11.50 12.51 -0.95
C GLU A 499 12.08 11.70 -2.13
N ASN A 500 12.68 10.55 -1.85
CA ASN A 500 13.30 9.68 -2.85
C ASN A 500 13.52 8.26 -2.30
N LEU A 501 13.80 7.30 -3.18
CA LEU A 501 13.88 5.88 -2.88
C LEU A 501 15.29 5.32 -3.11
N ARG A 502 15.62 4.24 -2.43
CA ARG A 502 16.83 3.42 -2.63
C ARG A 502 16.37 2.00 -2.88
N ILE A 503 16.61 1.51 -4.10
CA ILE A 503 16.08 0.23 -4.54
C ILE A 503 17.19 -0.82 -4.51
N TYR A 504 16.92 -1.91 -3.79
CA TYR A 504 17.71 -3.13 -3.81
C TYR A 504 16.83 -4.31 -4.17
N HIS A 505 17.38 -5.23 -4.96
CA HIS A 505 16.75 -6.50 -5.28
C HIS A 505 17.58 -7.64 -4.72
N GLY A 506 16.90 -8.69 -4.25
CA GLY A 506 17.54 -9.97 -3.98
C GLY A 506 17.95 -10.63 -5.29
N THR A 507 19.07 -11.35 -5.29
CA THR A 507 19.52 -12.07 -6.48
C THR A 507 18.95 -13.47 -6.57
N SER A 508 18.22 -13.95 -5.57
CA SER A 508 17.63 -15.28 -5.57
C SER A 508 16.27 -15.27 -4.88
N SER A 509 15.40 -16.20 -5.23
CA SER A 509 14.13 -16.41 -4.51
C SER A 509 13.53 -17.75 -4.90
N ILE A 510 12.72 -18.31 -4.03
CA ILE A 510 11.91 -19.49 -4.33
C ILE A 510 10.47 -19.22 -3.90
N ARG A 511 9.52 -19.56 -4.77
CA ARG A 511 8.09 -19.59 -4.48
C ARG A 511 7.60 -21.03 -4.59
N ILE A 512 6.97 -21.52 -3.55
CA ILE A 512 6.40 -22.88 -3.48
C ILE A 512 4.89 -22.68 -3.40
N THR A 513 4.16 -23.20 -4.38
CA THR A 513 2.71 -23.02 -4.49
C THR A 513 2.04 -24.37 -4.58
N ALA A 514 1.07 -24.61 -3.70
CA ALA A 514 0.18 -25.75 -3.76
C ALA A 514 -1.22 -25.23 -4.06
N TYR A 515 -1.79 -25.74 -5.14
CA TYR A 515 -3.18 -25.48 -5.45
C TYR A 515 -4.05 -26.31 -4.50
N SER A 516 -5.15 -25.73 -4.03
CA SER A 516 -6.07 -26.29 -3.02
C SER A 516 -6.43 -27.75 -3.33
N PRO A 517 -6.81 -28.55 -2.31
CA PRO A 517 -7.10 -28.16 -0.92
C PRO A 517 -6.07 -28.72 0.08
N VAL A 518 -4.85 -28.18 0.07
CA VAL A 518 -3.74 -28.63 0.92
C VAL A 518 -2.91 -27.46 1.44
N ASP A 519 -2.75 -27.37 2.77
CA ASP A 519 -1.79 -26.45 3.39
C ASP A 519 -0.34 -26.94 3.14
N ILE A 520 0.62 -26.01 3.14
CA ILE A 520 2.03 -26.30 2.89
C ILE A 520 2.89 -26.04 4.13
N VAL A 521 3.80 -26.96 4.44
CA VAL A 521 4.89 -26.75 5.39
C VAL A 521 6.22 -26.95 4.67
N VAL A 522 7.11 -25.96 4.76
CA VAL A 522 8.44 -26.01 4.15
C VAL A 522 9.50 -25.96 5.23
N THR A 523 10.47 -26.86 5.16
CA THR A 523 11.72 -26.81 5.95
C THR A 523 12.87 -26.46 5.02
N ASP A 524 13.65 -25.44 5.36
CA ASP A 524 14.82 -25.01 4.58
C ASP A 524 16.09 -25.84 4.91
N PRO A 525 17.20 -25.64 4.17
CA PRO A 525 18.45 -26.37 4.41
C PRO A 525 19.08 -26.17 5.81
N ASP A 526 18.74 -25.10 6.51
CA ASP A 526 19.18 -24.84 7.89
C ASP A 526 18.23 -25.44 8.93
N ASN A 527 17.25 -26.24 8.47
CA ASN A 527 16.23 -26.88 9.28
C ASN A 527 15.31 -25.89 10.01
N LEU A 528 15.09 -24.72 9.41
CA LEU A 528 14.08 -23.74 9.83
C LEU A 528 12.79 -23.97 9.05
N THR A 529 11.65 -23.78 9.73
CA THR A 529 10.35 -24.12 9.17
C THR A 529 9.46 -22.90 8.91
N ILE A 530 8.63 -22.98 7.87
CA ILE A 530 7.52 -22.07 7.63
C ILE A 530 6.25 -22.87 7.33
N SER A 531 5.15 -22.40 7.91
CA SER A 531 3.80 -22.94 7.76
C SER A 531 2.78 -21.80 7.86
N LYS A 532 1.51 -22.14 7.74
CA LYS A 532 0.37 -21.24 8.00
C LYS A 532 0.39 -20.63 9.40
N GLU A 533 0.94 -21.35 10.38
CA GLU A 533 0.92 -21.00 11.81
C GLU A 533 2.22 -20.40 12.34
N SER A 534 3.34 -20.65 11.65
CA SER A 534 4.67 -20.26 12.13
C SER A 534 5.63 -19.93 11.01
N ASN A 535 6.60 -19.07 11.28
CA ASN A 535 7.66 -18.74 10.33
C ASN A 535 8.99 -18.49 11.05
N GLU A 536 9.92 -19.42 10.89
CA GLU A 536 11.27 -19.36 11.43
C GLU A 536 12.29 -18.88 10.38
N ILE A 537 11.91 -18.88 9.10
CA ILE A 537 12.78 -18.51 7.98
C ILE A 537 12.73 -16.99 7.80
N THR A 538 13.86 -16.32 8.03
CA THR A 538 13.97 -14.86 7.89
C THR A 538 13.53 -14.40 6.51
N GLY A 539 12.64 -13.41 6.45
CA GLY A 539 12.15 -12.85 5.19
C GLY A 539 11.08 -13.67 4.47
N ALA A 540 10.91 -14.94 4.81
CA ALA A 540 9.91 -15.79 4.17
C ALA A 540 8.49 -15.31 4.50
N SER A 541 7.52 -15.65 3.65
CA SER A 541 6.11 -15.29 3.82
C SER A 541 5.21 -16.42 3.37
N TYR A 542 4.05 -16.54 4.03
CA TYR A 542 2.97 -17.48 3.70
C TYR A 542 1.74 -16.67 3.29
N THR A 543 1.15 -17.00 2.15
CA THR A 543 -0.07 -16.34 1.65
C THR A 543 -1.10 -17.36 1.19
N GLU A 544 -2.36 -17.06 1.46
CA GLU A 544 -3.55 -17.79 0.98
C GLU A 544 -4.31 -16.83 0.07
N ASP A 545 -4.28 -17.10 -1.23
CA ASP A 545 -4.92 -16.27 -2.25
C ASP A 545 -5.57 -17.20 -3.31
N ASP A 546 -6.67 -16.78 -3.92
CA ASP A 546 -7.21 -17.49 -5.08
C ASP A 546 -6.34 -17.19 -6.32
N ILE A 547 -5.45 -18.11 -6.69
CA ILE A 547 -4.49 -17.95 -7.79
C ILE A 547 -5.08 -18.46 -9.10
N ASN A 548 -5.99 -19.44 -9.03
CA ASN A 548 -6.52 -20.14 -10.18
C ASN A 548 -7.94 -19.72 -10.61
N GLY A 549 -8.59 -18.82 -9.88
CA GLY A 549 -9.96 -18.36 -10.11
C GLY A 549 -11.01 -19.37 -9.65
N GLY A 550 -10.66 -20.17 -8.64
CA GLY A 550 -11.45 -21.25 -8.06
C GLY A 550 -12.23 -20.79 -6.82
N ASP A 551 -12.97 -21.71 -6.22
CA ASP A 551 -13.75 -21.42 -5.02
C ASP A 551 -12.90 -21.54 -3.72
N ASP A 552 -11.72 -22.17 -3.79
CA ASP A 552 -10.82 -22.43 -2.67
C ASP A 552 -9.53 -21.59 -2.77
N LEU A 553 -8.93 -21.26 -1.62
CA LEU A 553 -7.70 -20.47 -1.57
C LEU A 553 -6.47 -21.36 -1.79
N ASP A 554 -5.57 -20.94 -2.66
CA ASP A 554 -4.31 -21.62 -2.93
C ASP A 554 -3.22 -21.12 -1.96
N ASP A 555 -2.36 -22.04 -1.51
CA ASP A 555 -1.27 -21.73 -0.58
C ASP A 555 0.03 -21.42 -1.32
N SER A 556 0.71 -20.35 -0.90
CA SER A 556 2.00 -19.96 -1.44
C SER A 556 2.98 -19.56 -0.35
N ILE A 557 4.16 -20.18 -0.36
CA ILE A 557 5.32 -19.78 0.44
C ILE A 557 6.32 -19.08 -0.47
N PHE A 558 6.72 -17.87 -0.11
CA PHE A 558 7.80 -17.14 -0.77
C PHE A 558 9.00 -17.00 0.17
N ILE A 559 10.18 -17.43 -0.28
CA ILE A 559 11.44 -17.26 0.44
C ILE A 559 12.33 -16.33 -0.39
N PRO A 560 12.72 -15.16 0.15
CA PRO A 560 13.44 -14.11 -0.58
C PRO A 560 14.92 -14.39 -0.81
N TYR A 561 15.44 -15.49 -0.25
CA TYR A 561 16.78 -15.98 -0.53
C TYR A 561 16.79 -17.51 -0.57
N ARG A 562 17.14 -18.06 -1.73
CA ARG A 562 17.33 -19.48 -1.94
C ARG A 562 18.75 -19.88 -1.48
N LYS A 563 18.85 -20.83 -0.53
CA LYS A 563 20.09 -21.44 -0.02
C LYS A 563 20.44 -22.69 -0.83
N THR A 564 21.69 -23.16 -0.84
CA THR A 564 22.00 -24.52 -1.32
C THR A 564 21.49 -25.54 -0.31
N GLY A 565 21.06 -26.69 -0.80
CA GLY A 565 20.62 -27.82 0.00
C GLY A 565 19.17 -28.23 -0.27
N ASP A 566 18.69 -29.13 0.58
CA ASP A 566 17.37 -29.74 0.42
C ASP A 566 16.30 -28.88 1.12
N TYR A 567 15.30 -28.48 0.35
CA TYR A 567 14.04 -27.96 0.88
C TYR A 567 13.04 -29.12 0.99
N LEU A 568 12.52 -29.35 2.20
CA LEU A 568 11.55 -30.41 2.46
C LEU A 568 10.14 -29.82 2.48
N ILE A 569 9.26 -30.29 1.60
CA ILE A 569 7.89 -29.79 1.46
C ILE A 569 6.90 -30.87 1.91
N THR A 570 6.14 -30.58 2.95
CA THR A 570 5.05 -31.43 3.47
C THR A 570 3.72 -30.78 3.13
N LEU A 571 2.77 -31.58 2.66
CA LEU A 571 1.41 -31.14 2.37
C LEU A 571 0.46 -31.70 3.43
N ILE A 572 -0.43 -30.86 3.93
CA ILE A 572 -1.42 -31.21 4.94
C ILE A 572 -2.81 -30.98 4.31
N PRO A 573 -3.64 -32.04 4.15
CA PRO A 573 -4.99 -31.86 3.63
C PRO A 573 -5.82 -30.94 4.53
N GLU A 574 -6.61 -30.07 3.91
CA GLU A 574 -7.57 -29.24 4.63
C GLU A 574 -8.65 -30.09 5.32
N THR A 575 -9.28 -29.52 6.36
CA THR A 575 -10.14 -30.30 7.27
C THR A 575 -11.38 -30.90 6.64
N ASP A 576 -11.89 -30.29 5.58
CA ASP A 576 -13.07 -30.66 4.81
C ASP A 576 -12.74 -31.29 3.45
N ALA A 577 -11.46 -31.40 3.10
CA ALA A 577 -11.01 -31.96 1.84
C ALA A 577 -11.35 -33.45 1.69
N SER A 578 -11.90 -33.82 0.53
CA SER A 578 -12.21 -35.20 0.18
C SER A 578 -10.95 -35.96 -0.28
N PRO A 579 -10.76 -37.24 0.09
CA PRO A 579 -9.58 -38.03 -0.33
C PRO A 579 -9.37 -38.17 -1.86
N ASP A 580 -10.42 -37.92 -2.65
CA ASP A 580 -10.40 -37.99 -4.11
C ASP A 580 -10.12 -36.63 -4.78
N GLU A 581 -10.19 -35.53 -4.03
CA GLU A 581 -9.79 -34.20 -4.50
C GLU A 581 -8.30 -34.17 -4.82
N LYS A 582 -7.92 -33.21 -5.67
CA LYS A 582 -6.62 -33.19 -6.33
C LYS A 582 -5.90 -31.89 -6.05
N TYR A 583 -4.61 -32.00 -5.81
CA TYR A 583 -3.71 -30.87 -5.67
C TYR A 583 -2.66 -30.88 -6.78
N THR A 584 -2.02 -29.73 -6.96
CA THR A 584 -0.84 -29.56 -7.81
C THR A 584 0.19 -28.77 -7.01
N LEU A 585 1.45 -29.22 -7.00
CA LEU A 585 2.56 -28.59 -6.28
C LEU A 585 3.61 -28.11 -7.27
N ILE A 586 3.85 -26.80 -7.30
CA ILE A 586 4.79 -26.14 -8.20
C ILE A 586 5.80 -25.34 -7.39
N ILE A 587 7.05 -25.38 -7.82
CA ILE A 587 8.13 -24.53 -7.34
C ILE A 587 8.55 -23.59 -8.45
N SER A 588 8.58 -22.31 -8.18
CA SER A 588 9.06 -21.26 -9.08
C SER A 588 10.30 -20.60 -8.52
N THR A 589 11.33 -20.52 -9.35
CA THR A 589 12.54 -19.73 -9.12
C THR A 589 12.51 -18.51 -10.05
N LYS A 590 13.56 -17.68 -10.06
CA LYS A 590 13.59 -16.55 -11.00
C LYS A 590 13.73 -17.01 -12.46
N THR A 591 14.26 -18.21 -12.67
CA THR A 591 14.63 -18.73 -14.00
C THR A 591 13.80 -19.92 -14.46
N ALA A 592 13.13 -20.64 -13.56
CA ALA A 592 12.46 -21.90 -13.87
C ALA A 592 11.21 -22.17 -13.02
N ASN A 593 10.34 -23.04 -13.53
CA ASN A 593 9.24 -23.65 -12.79
C ASN A 593 9.42 -25.18 -12.81
N THR A 594 9.31 -25.80 -11.63
CA THR A 594 9.42 -27.25 -11.44
C THR A 594 8.13 -27.77 -10.81
N THR A 595 7.42 -28.65 -11.50
CA THR A 595 6.21 -29.30 -10.99
C THR A 595 6.58 -30.58 -10.24
N LEU A 596 6.32 -30.62 -8.94
CA LEU A 596 6.61 -31.78 -8.09
C LEU A 596 5.43 -32.76 -7.99
N ALA A 597 4.21 -32.26 -8.17
CA ALA A 597 2.99 -33.05 -8.25
C ALA A 597 2.00 -32.35 -9.17
N GLU A 598 1.34 -33.09 -10.06
CA GLU A 598 0.34 -32.54 -11.00
C GLU A 598 -0.94 -33.37 -10.91
N ASN A 599 -2.03 -32.72 -10.48
CA ASN A 599 -3.37 -33.34 -10.38
C ASN A 599 -3.38 -34.67 -9.61
N VAL A 600 -2.62 -34.74 -8.52
CA VAL A 600 -2.47 -35.92 -7.64
C VAL A 600 -3.58 -35.92 -6.60
N SER A 601 -4.17 -37.09 -6.33
CA SER A 601 -5.24 -37.19 -5.33
C SER A 601 -4.70 -37.06 -3.91
N ILE A 602 -5.46 -36.46 -3.00
CA ILE A 602 -5.08 -36.26 -1.60
C ILE A 602 -4.73 -37.59 -0.91
N SER A 603 -5.45 -38.66 -1.22
CA SER A 603 -5.16 -40.01 -0.73
C SER A 603 -3.80 -40.56 -1.15
N GLU A 604 -3.13 -39.92 -2.12
CA GLU A 604 -1.81 -40.29 -2.66
C GLU A 604 -0.68 -39.38 -2.16
N ILE A 605 -0.96 -38.42 -1.25
CA ILE A 605 0.08 -37.60 -0.62
C ILE A 605 1.13 -38.51 0.03
N PRO A 606 2.42 -38.33 -0.30
CA PRO A 606 3.47 -39.19 0.22
C PRO A 606 3.65 -39.01 1.73
N THR A 607 3.97 -40.11 2.43
CA THR A 607 4.28 -40.08 3.88
C THR A 607 5.64 -39.45 4.20
N LYS A 608 6.47 -39.23 3.18
CA LYS A 608 7.72 -38.48 3.26
C LYS A 608 7.56 -37.15 2.52
N PRO A 609 8.22 -36.08 2.97
CA PRO A 609 8.19 -34.80 2.27
C PRO A 609 8.65 -34.93 0.82
N TYR A 610 8.09 -34.11 -0.05
CA TYR A 610 8.72 -33.77 -1.32
C TYR A 610 10.06 -33.10 -1.04
N VAL A 611 11.03 -33.29 -1.94
CA VAL A 611 12.36 -32.70 -1.81
C VAL A 611 12.64 -31.86 -3.03
N PHE A 612 12.93 -30.59 -2.81
CA PHE A 612 13.49 -29.70 -3.83
C PHE A 612 14.95 -29.45 -3.51
N LYS A 613 15.83 -29.87 -4.42
CA LYS A 613 17.27 -29.71 -4.27
C LYS A 613 17.70 -28.40 -4.92
N SER A 614 18.19 -27.48 -4.12
CA SER A 614 18.83 -26.26 -4.60
C SER A 614 20.33 -26.51 -4.66
N THR A 615 20.92 -26.55 -5.86
CA THR A 615 22.34 -26.84 -6.05
C THR A 615 23.07 -25.62 -6.60
N CYS A 616 24.27 -25.33 -6.11
CA CYS A 616 25.14 -24.33 -6.71
C CYS A 616 25.41 -24.69 -8.18
N SER A 617 25.24 -23.71 -9.08
CA SER A 617 25.33 -23.87 -10.54
C SER A 617 24.27 -24.70 -11.25
N ASP A 618 23.22 -25.16 -10.56
CA ASP A 618 22.02 -25.70 -11.20
C ASP A 618 21.04 -24.55 -11.50
N LEU A 619 21.05 -24.08 -12.74
CA LEU A 619 20.45 -22.81 -13.15
C LEU A 619 19.04 -22.96 -13.70
N ASN A 620 18.74 -24.16 -14.19
CA ASN A 620 17.39 -24.55 -14.58
C ASN A 620 16.65 -25.27 -13.44
N SER A 621 17.30 -25.50 -12.29
CA SER A 621 16.72 -26.12 -11.10
C SER A 621 16.15 -27.52 -11.38
N ASP A 622 16.82 -28.28 -12.24
CA ASP A 622 16.44 -29.65 -12.59
C ASP A 622 17.10 -30.72 -11.71
N GLY A 623 18.02 -30.31 -10.83
CA GLY A 623 18.72 -31.15 -9.87
C GLY A 623 20.04 -31.73 -10.37
N GLU A 624 20.44 -31.44 -11.61
CA GLU A 624 21.70 -31.88 -12.20
C GLU A 624 22.56 -30.66 -12.58
N ILE A 625 23.89 -30.78 -12.47
CA ILE A 625 24.81 -29.76 -12.99
C ILE A 625 25.34 -30.29 -14.32
N ASP A 626 24.94 -29.67 -15.44
CA ASP A 626 25.31 -30.14 -16.77
C ASP A 626 25.60 -29.03 -17.80
N MET A 627 25.73 -29.41 -19.07
CA MET A 627 26.04 -28.48 -20.16
C MET A 627 24.91 -27.48 -20.46
N THR A 628 23.69 -27.77 -20.01
CA THR A 628 22.54 -26.86 -20.05
C THR A 628 22.79 -25.67 -19.15
N ASP A 629 23.33 -25.89 -17.94
CA ASP A 629 23.73 -24.82 -17.03
C ASP A 629 24.86 -23.98 -17.62
N VAL A 630 25.88 -24.62 -18.18
CA VAL A 630 26.95 -23.89 -18.88
C VAL A 630 26.40 -23.00 -20.00
N HIS A 631 25.43 -23.50 -20.78
CA HIS A 631 24.79 -22.74 -21.84
C HIS A 631 23.92 -21.59 -21.31
N LEU A 632 23.20 -21.81 -20.21
CA LEU A 632 22.44 -20.77 -19.53
C LEU A 632 23.37 -19.69 -18.97
N LEU A 633 24.47 -20.08 -18.33
CA LEU A 633 25.48 -19.17 -17.79
C LEU A 633 26.14 -18.34 -18.90
N LEU A 634 26.54 -18.98 -20.00
CA LEU A 634 27.14 -18.34 -21.19
C LEU A 634 26.26 -17.27 -21.82
N LYS A 635 24.94 -17.46 -21.84
CA LYS A 635 23.99 -16.46 -22.38
C LYS A 635 24.00 -15.15 -21.58
N HIS A 636 24.44 -15.19 -20.33
CA HIS A 636 24.40 -14.06 -19.40
C HIS A 636 25.78 -13.45 -19.14
N VAL A 637 26.86 -14.02 -19.69
CA VAL A 637 28.21 -13.45 -19.56
C VAL A 637 28.28 -12.08 -20.23
N GLY A 638 28.46 -11.03 -19.42
CA GLY A 638 28.63 -9.65 -19.86
C GLY A 638 27.34 -8.85 -20.05
N ASP A 639 26.18 -9.41 -19.70
CA ASP A 639 24.91 -8.69 -19.67
C ASP A 639 24.43 -8.57 -18.22
N HIS A 640 24.15 -7.35 -17.75
CA HIS A 640 23.70 -7.07 -16.38
C HIS A 640 22.21 -7.44 -16.18
N GLY A 641 21.71 -8.48 -16.85
CA GLY A 641 20.34 -8.98 -16.71
C GLY A 641 20.14 -9.74 -15.40
N ASP A 642 18.88 -9.90 -14.98
CA ASP A 642 18.51 -10.63 -13.76
C ASP A 642 19.01 -12.07 -13.83
N TYR A 643 19.98 -12.39 -12.99
CA TYR A 643 20.51 -13.73 -12.94
C TYR A 643 20.73 -14.17 -11.48
N GLU A 644 20.42 -15.44 -11.23
CA GLU A 644 20.45 -16.05 -9.90
C GLU A 644 21.88 -16.18 -9.37
N TRP A 645 22.09 -15.92 -8.08
CA TRP A 645 23.33 -16.20 -7.33
C TRP A 645 24.06 -17.50 -7.71
N ALA A 646 23.32 -18.54 -8.14
CA ALA A 646 23.85 -19.86 -8.48
C ALA A 646 24.85 -19.90 -9.65
N GLY A 647 25.00 -18.86 -10.46
CA GLY A 647 26.06 -18.82 -11.50
C GLY A 647 27.26 -17.95 -11.20
N ASP A 648 27.30 -17.25 -10.06
CA ASP A 648 28.57 -16.71 -9.55
C ASP A 648 29.26 -17.85 -8.78
N VAL A 649 29.76 -18.83 -9.54
CA VAL A 649 30.25 -20.09 -8.98
C VAL A 649 31.59 -19.96 -8.28
N ASN A 650 32.25 -18.80 -8.42
CA ASN A 650 33.52 -18.48 -7.75
C ASN A 650 33.38 -17.45 -6.61
N CYS A 651 32.18 -16.88 -6.42
CA CYS A 651 31.85 -15.91 -5.39
C CYS A 651 32.65 -14.58 -5.47
N ASP A 652 32.92 -14.09 -6.68
CA ASP A 652 33.61 -12.80 -6.86
C ASP A 652 32.64 -11.60 -6.98
N GLY A 653 31.34 -11.86 -6.89
CA GLY A 653 30.27 -10.88 -6.98
C GLY A 653 29.90 -10.50 -8.42
N VAL A 654 30.49 -11.12 -9.43
CA VAL A 654 30.24 -10.82 -10.84
C VAL A 654 30.22 -12.07 -11.71
N VAL A 655 29.04 -12.45 -12.22
CA VAL A 655 28.93 -13.52 -13.22
C VAL A 655 29.66 -13.15 -14.51
N ASN A 656 30.76 -13.84 -14.79
CA ASN A 656 31.63 -13.56 -15.91
C ASN A 656 32.22 -14.85 -16.53
N MET A 657 33.20 -14.70 -17.42
CA MET A 657 33.78 -15.86 -18.11
C MET A 657 34.58 -16.76 -17.16
N ALA A 658 35.05 -16.25 -16.02
CA ALA A 658 35.70 -17.04 -14.98
C ALA A 658 34.74 -18.08 -14.39
N ASP A 659 33.47 -17.73 -14.18
CA ASP A 659 32.43 -18.64 -13.71
C ASP A 659 32.14 -19.75 -14.71
N VAL A 660 32.00 -19.39 -15.99
CA VAL A 660 31.82 -20.36 -17.07
C VAL A 660 32.99 -21.33 -17.14
N ILE A 661 34.22 -20.85 -16.99
CA ILE A 661 35.41 -21.70 -17.01
C ILE A 661 35.43 -22.61 -15.79
N LEU A 662 35.12 -22.11 -14.60
CA LEU A 662 35.11 -22.90 -13.38
C LEU A 662 34.04 -23.99 -13.43
N LEU A 663 32.83 -23.67 -13.88
CA LEU A 663 31.76 -24.64 -14.10
C LEU A 663 32.15 -25.71 -15.14
N LEU A 664 32.73 -25.31 -16.27
CA LEU A 664 33.21 -26.26 -17.28
C LEU A 664 34.29 -27.20 -16.74
N ASN A 665 35.20 -26.70 -15.90
CA ASN A 665 36.22 -27.51 -15.26
C ASN A 665 35.61 -28.46 -14.23
N HIS A 666 34.63 -28.00 -13.44
CA HIS A 666 33.87 -28.83 -12.51
C HIS A 666 33.17 -29.99 -13.21
N LEU A 667 32.50 -29.75 -14.35
CA LEU A 667 31.86 -30.83 -15.11
C LEU A 667 32.85 -31.91 -15.60
N ASN A 668 34.11 -31.53 -15.80
CA ASN A 668 35.16 -32.46 -16.22
C ASN A 668 35.81 -33.19 -15.03
N ASP A 669 36.09 -32.49 -13.94
CA ASP A 669 36.64 -33.07 -12.71
C ASP A 669 36.04 -32.40 -11.46
N PRO A 670 34.89 -32.90 -10.96
CA PRO A 670 34.20 -32.29 -9.83
C PRO A 670 35.02 -32.29 -8.53
N GLY A 671 36.01 -33.17 -8.39
CA GLY A 671 36.82 -33.30 -7.18
C GLY A 671 38.05 -32.37 -7.12
N GLU A 672 38.39 -31.70 -8.23
CA GLU A 672 39.49 -30.72 -8.29
C GLU A 672 38.96 -29.27 -8.31
N TYR A 673 37.78 -29.04 -8.88
CA TYR A 673 37.21 -27.70 -9.09
C TYR A 673 35.90 -27.54 -8.34
N ASP A 674 35.96 -27.18 -7.06
CA ASP A 674 34.77 -26.93 -6.26
C ASP A 674 34.02 -25.67 -6.73
N LEU A 675 32.69 -25.75 -6.75
CA LEU A 675 31.80 -24.62 -6.99
C LEU A 675 31.39 -24.03 -5.65
N ASN A 676 31.49 -22.71 -5.50
CA ASN A 676 31.23 -22.02 -4.24
C ASN A 676 30.39 -20.78 -4.48
N CYS A 677 29.07 -20.95 -4.60
CA CYS A 677 28.12 -19.88 -4.90
C CYS A 677 27.85 -18.93 -3.70
N CYS A 678 28.88 -18.46 -3.00
CA CYS A 678 28.76 -17.57 -1.84
C CYS A 678 27.88 -18.09 -0.69
N GLU A 679 28.12 -19.34 -0.25
CA GLU A 679 27.52 -19.86 0.98
C GLU A 679 28.30 -19.39 2.22
N GLY A 680 28.15 -18.10 2.56
CA GLY A 680 28.50 -17.49 3.84
C GLY A 680 29.67 -18.09 4.62
N GLU A 681 30.86 -17.50 4.44
CA GLU A 681 31.87 -17.41 5.50
C GLU A 681 32.16 -15.94 5.82
#